data_AF-C9Y473-F1
#
_entry.id   AF-C9Y473-F1
#
_cell.length_a   1.000
_cell.length_b   1.000
_cell.length_c   1.000
_cell.angle_alpha   90.00
_cell.angle_beta   90.00
_cell.angle_gamma   90.00
#
_symmetry.space_group_name_H-M   'P 1'
#
loop_
_entity.id
_entity.type
_entity.pdbx_description
1 polymer ?
#
loop_
_entity_poly.entity_id
_entity_poly.type
_entity_poly.pdbx_seq_one_letter_code
_entity_poly.pdbx_strand_id
1 'polypeptide(L)'
;MLANLCDYKQSVTLIENSGVQFLDFGLTPIEAPHDGRFVRKTANGPLLRLDYDIASGKFTLPARQGGQPEVVKPESSVSLSQSLAMMDGIWLPLPVLRFNPPRTFVQGPDNWARVQIRRLSEPDGAGNTHRVTLAFDTQIQTDEGAASQLAPVENDVRNGTRFALAWRDDEVADFLDQTWVDGWLREAFTQFAGAQEGRSEQEIQRALKVFEYQAHWLNMMSLLGNQLSVPELKIVTGTLSSQPVAVDLILDVGNTHTCGVIIEDHGEANDGLRQTMELQVRSLSEPQFMNALMFTSRLAFAEARFGKQHFSVESGRDEAFVWPSIVRVGDEARKLAMQRLGTEGNSGISSPRRYLWDETPAAQEWRFNLMTPKTQREPLATAGPLMNLMNDDGEPLWQLPPEERLPVFSPQYSRSSLMTHMLCELLAQAVCQINSVASRLRMGNASSPRQLRQLILTLPSAMPKQEREIFRRRMQEAIALVWKALGWHPHDDDFSAEKGQRKSRVPVPEIQMEWDEASCGQLVWLYNEAMVHFAGQTERFFASLARPDRETPPGATPGRQLRVASIDIGGGTTDMAIAEYQLDDGVGSNVKISPTLLFREGFKVAGDDILLDVIQRCVLPALQEHLQKAGVADAATLMSTLFGDSGRMDTQAILRQQTALQLFMPLGHAILSAWENSDPADTQSGLYTTFGELLKQPPTRNVHNYLHQAIEHALPAGSPAFNVLDVPLQVSFGELEEALHNGKFSICAPIQALCEAISHYCCDVLLITGRPGCLPGLQSLIRLLQPVPVSRMVWLDNYEVHEWYPFSQHRRVGNPKSTAAVGAMLCSLALDLRLPRFNFKAADIGAYSTVRYLGVLDNVVNTLRDENVWYREIDLDAPGAKLDARLHFPLRGNVTLGFRQLDNARWPATPLYTLSVNAPELAKAIAGDGVLNVRLELTGGGKHEAPEGFMLSEAWLSDGTRVPPEQVTFKLNTLADRRSSGSHYWIDSGSVYLK
;
A
#
# COMPACT_ATOMS: atom_id res chain seq x y z
N MET A 1 10.83 8.58 -4.46
CA MET A 1 11.48 9.89 -4.20
C MET A 1 12.51 9.71 -3.10
N LEU A 2 13.52 10.58 -2.97
CA LEU A 2 14.45 10.52 -1.84
C LEU A 2 13.74 10.95 -0.55
N ALA A 3 14.13 10.38 0.59
CA ALA A 3 13.71 10.87 1.91
C ALA A 3 14.16 12.32 2.11
N ASN A 4 13.27 13.13 2.69
CA ASN A 4 13.56 14.53 2.97
C ASN A 4 14.58 14.64 4.10
N LEU A 5 15.59 15.47 3.91
CA LEU A 5 16.57 15.76 4.95
C LEU A 5 15.99 16.76 5.95
N CYS A 6 16.24 16.51 7.24
CA CYS A 6 15.90 17.45 8.31
C CYS A 6 17.16 18.14 8.82
N ASP A 7 17.05 19.42 9.14
CA ASP A 7 18.08 20.14 9.87
C ASP A 7 17.95 19.80 11.37
N TYR A 8 18.62 18.75 11.80
CA TYR A 8 18.58 18.32 13.18
C TYR A 8 19.35 19.30 14.06
N LYS A 9 18.67 19.81 15.10
CA LYS A 9 19.32 20.59 16.16
C LYS A 9 20.38 19.75 16.87
N GLN A 10 21.28 20.41 17.62
CA GLN A 10 22.33 19.73 18.41
C GLN A 10 21.82 18.61 19.32
N SER A 11 20.56 18.69 19.77
CA SER A 11 19.89 17.60 20.50
C SER A 11 18.50 17.32 19.94
N VAL A 12 18.16 16.05 19.82
CA VAL A 12 16.92 15.50 19.29
C VAL A 12 16.30 14.52 20.28
N THR A 13 14.98 14.53 20.39
CA THR A 13 14.23 13.58 21.22
C THR A 13 13.67 12.45 20.36
N LEU A 14 13.79 11.20 20.79
CA LEU A 14 13.06 10.03 20.31
C LEU A 14 11.95 9.68 21.30
N ILE A 15 10.88 9.02 20.83
CA ILE A 15 9.75 8.63 21.69
C ILE A 15 9.92 7.19 22.13
N GLU A 16 9.77 6.91 23.43
CA GLU A 16 9.84 5.54 23.93
C GLU A 16 8.80 4.62 23.28
N ASN A 17 9.16 3.35 23.08
CA ASN A 17 8.26 2.32 22.57
C ASN A 17 7.52 2.73 21.28
N SER A 18 8.17 3.49 20.39
CA SER A 18 7.62 3.95 19.11
C SER A 18 8.13 3.14 17.91
N GLY A 19 8.71 1.96 18.17
CA GLY A 19 9.31 1.08 17.17
C GLY A 19 10.68 1.57 16.69
N VAL A 20 11.02 1.21 15.44
CA VAL A 20 12.25 1.66 14.77
C VAL A 20 12.08 3.08 14.24
N GLN A 21 12.93 4.00 14.68
CA GLN A 21 12.93 5.41 14.31
C GLN A 21 14.14 5.75 13.44
N PHE A 22 13.98 6.63 12.44
CA PHE A 22 15.01 6.96 11.46
C PHE A 22 15.48 8.40 11.54
N LEU A 23 16.78 8.63 11.33
CA LEU A 23 17.37 9.94 11.04
C LEU A 23 18.12 9.89 9.71
N ASP A 24 17.68 10.70 8.75
CA ASP A 24 18.27 10.76 7.41
C ASP A 24 19.18 11.98 7.21
N PHE A 25 20.32 11.75 6.57
CA PHE A 25 21.32 12.77 6.24
C PHE A 25 21.78 12.65 4.79
N GLY A 26 22.22 13.77 4.23
CA GLY A 26 22.96 13.83 2.97
C GLY A 26 24.40 14.25 3.21
N LEU A 27 25.34 13.64 2.48
CA LEU A 27 26.73 14.06 2.52
C LEU A 27 27.43 13.86 1.18
N THR A 28 28.50 14.63 0.98
CA THR A 28 29.51 14.39 -0.06
C THR A 28 30.84 14.16 0.64
N PRO A 29 31.30 12.89 0.74
CA PRO A 29 32.47 12.55 1.55
C PRO A 29 33.73 13.23 1.00
N ILE A 30 34.55 13.77 1.90
CA ILE A 30 35.85 14.37 1.59
C ILE A 30 36.94 13.41 2.08
N GLU A 31 37.88 13.06 1.20
CA GLU A 31 39.01 12.21 1.55
C GLU A 31 40.31 13.05 1.63
N ALA A 32 40.88 13.19 2.83
CA ALA A 32 42.14 13.90 3.00
C ALA A 32 43.34 12.98 2.69
N PRO A 33 44.48 13.51 2.17
CA PRO A 33 45.63 12.69 1.73
C PRO A 33 46.24 11.76 2.78
N HIS A 34 46.08 12.11 4.07
CA HIS A 34 46.65 11.38 5.20
C HIS A 34 45.61 10.56 5.98
N ASP A 35 44.36 10.52 5.54
CA ASP A 35 43.33 9.69 6.13
C ASP A 35 43.54 8.20 5.85
N GLY A 36 42.78 7.36 6.57
CA GLY A 36 42.75 5.92 6.34
C GLY A 36 44.04 5.20 6.73
N ARG A 37 44.75 5.67 7.76
CA ARG A 37 45.98 5.06 8.29
C ARG A 37 45.73 4.41 9.63
N PHE A 38 46.28 3.23 9.83
CA PHE A 38 45.95 2.40 10.98
C PHE A 38 47.16 1.70 11.60
N VAL A 39 47.03 1.38 12.89
CA VAL A 39 48.00 0.57 13.65
C VAL A 39 47.24 -0.37 14.58
N ARG A 40 47.76 -1.56 14.85
CA ARG A 40 47.16 -2.45 15.84
C ARG A 40 47.62 -2.07 17.24
N LYS A 41 46.70 -2.01 18.20
CA LYS A 41 47.04 -1.72 19.61
C LYS A 41 47.99 -2.77 20.21
N THR A 42 47.75 -4.03 19.88
CA THR A 42 48.62 -5.18 20.17
C THR A 42 48.49 -6.20 19.03
N ALA A 43 49.31 -7.25 18.99
CA ALA A 43 49.26 -8.24 17.91
C ALA A 43 47.86 -8.85 17.67
N ASN A 44 47.05 -8.98 18.73
CA ASN A 44 45.68 -9.48 18.69
C ASN A 44 44.64 -8.43 19.14
N GLY A 45 45.07 -7.17 19.35
CA GLY A 45 44.20 -6.10 19.83
C GLY A 45 43.48 -5.39 18.67
N PRO A 46 42.48 -4.54 18.99
CA PRO A 46 41.73 -3.82 17.98
C PRO A 46 42.63 -2.89 17.16
N LEU A 47 42.20 -2.62 15.95
CA LEU A 47 42.81 -1.63 15.09
C LEU A 47 42.51 -0.21 15.62
N LEU A 48 43.50 0.67 15.54
CA LEU A 48 43.42 2.08 15.93
C LEU A 48 43.62 2.94 14.68
N ARG A 49 42.86 4.03 14.57
CA ARG A 49 42.96 4.99 13.47
C ARG A 49 43.91 6.12 13.85
N LEU A 50 44.88 6.38 12.98
CA LEU A 50 45.89 7.41 13.20
C LEU A 50 45.40 8.78 12.72
N ASP A 51 45.71 9.81 13.53
CA ASP A 51 45.64 11.22 13.14
C ASP A 51 46.95 11.63 12.46
N TYR A 52 46.90 12.72 11.67
CA TYR A 52 48.09 13.31 11.06
C TYR A 52 48.34 14.70 11.61
N ASP A 53 49.46 14.87 12.32
CA ASP A 53 49.92 16.18 12.78
C ASP A 53 50.66 16.89 11.64
N ILE A 54 49.99 17.91 11.08
CA ILE A 54 50.53 18.73 9.98
C ILE A 54 51.80 19.47 10.41
N ALA A 55 51.94 19.87 11.68
CA ALA A 55 53.07 20.64 12.16
C ALA A 55 54.35 19.77 12.28
N SER A 56 54.23 18.55 12.79
CA SER A 56 55.36 17.63 12.88
C SER A 56 55.56 16.74 11.65
N GLY A 57 54.56 16.68 10.76
CA GLY A 57 54.56 15.83 9.57
C GLY A 57 54.47 14.32 9.89
N LYS A 58 53.97 13.97 11.08
CA LYS A 58 53.98 12.59 11.61
C LYS A 58 52.57 12.12 11.93
N PHE A 59 52.38 10.80 11.90
CA PHE A 59 51.16 10.17 12.37
C PHE A 59 51.19 10.02 13.88
N THR A 60 50.03 10.24 14.50
CA THR A 60 49.89 10.24 15.95
C THR A 60 48.64 9.49 16.40
N LEU A 61 48.70 8.87 17.57
CA LEU A 61 47.53 8.49 18.34
C LEU A 61 47.19 9.62 19.32
N PRO A 62 45.94 10.10 19.37
CA PRO A 62 45.52 11.12 20.32
C PRO A 62 45.70 10.62 21.75
N ALA A 63 46.20 11.49 22.63
CA ALA A 63 46.49 11.13 24.01
C ALA A 63 45.23 11.05 24.87
N ARG A 64 45.23 10.12 25.83
CA ARG A 64 44.20 10.09 26.88
C ARG A 64 44.34 11.31 27.81
N GLN A 65 43.21 11.93 28.16
CA GLN A 65 43.11 12.96 29.21
C GLN A 65 44.13 14.12 29.12
N GLY A 66 44.45 14.60 27.91
CA GLY A 66 45.31 15.77 27.73
C GLY A 66 46.83 15.51 27.81
N GLY A 67 47.27 14.25 27.72
CA GLY A 67 48.68 13.90 27.54
C GLY A 67 49.24 14.33 26.16
N GLN A 68 50.52 14.03 25.91
CA GLN A 68 51.10 14.25 24.58
C GLN A 68 50.73 13.12 23.61
N PRO A 69 50.33 13.43 22.35
CA PRO A 69 50.03 12.42 21.34
C PRO A 69 51.22 11.48 21.12
N GLU A 70 50.93 10.19 20.99
CA GLU A 70 51.97 9.18 20.72
C GLU A 70 52.28 9.17 19.23
N VAL A 71 53.56 9.37 18.86
CA VAL A 71 53.99 9.29 17.45
C VAL A 71 54.12 7.83 17.04
N VAL A 72 53.36 7.41 16.02
CA VAL A 72 53.30 6.03 15.56
C VAL A 72 53.44 5.96 14.03
N LYS A 73 54.04 4.89 13.50
CA LYS A 73 54.06 4.65 12.04
C LYS A 73 52.86 3.81 11.63
N PRO A 74 52.15 4.15 10.53
CA PRO A 74 51.07 3.31 10.02
C PRO A 74 51.55 1.90 9.67
N GLU A 75 50.80 0.89 10.10
CA GLU A 75 51.00 -0.52 9.70
C GLU A 75 50.20 -0.88 8.44
N SER A 76 49.04 -0.27 8.27
CA SER A 76 48.15 -0.51 7.13
C SER A 76 47.46 0.77 6.66
N SER A 77 46.88 0.68 5.46
CA SER A 77 46.17 1.78 4.82
C SER A 77 44.95 1.29 4.09
N VAL A 78 43.82 1.95 4.32
CA VAL A 78 42.55 1.69 3.64
C VAL A 78 41.89 3.04 3.36
N SER A 79 41.62 3.33 2.09
CA SER A 79 41.00 4.61 1.69
C SER A 79 39.54 4.69 2.13
N LEU A 80 39.04 5.91 2.32
CA LEU A 80 37.63 6.12 2.64
C LEU A 80 36.73 5.68 1.48
N SER A 81 37.17 5.95 0.25
CA SER A 81 36.47 5.54 -0.97
C SER A 81 36.32 4.01 -1.09
N GLN A 82 37.36 3.24 -0.74
CA GLN A 82 37.25 1.77 -0.65
C GLN A 82 36.24 1.34 0.43
N SER A 83 36.27 1.97 1.61
CA SER A 83 35.31 1.66 2.68
C SER A 83 33.87 1.94 2.28
N LEU A 84 33.61 3.07 1.61
CA LEU A 84 32.26 3.42 1.15
C LEU A 84 31.76 2.46 0.06
N ALA A 85 32.64 1.98 -0.83
CA ALA A 85 32.27 0.95 -1.81
C ALA A 85 31.98 -0.40 -1.16
N MET A 86 32.77 -0.79 -0.16
CA MET A 86 32.60 -2.05 0.58
C MET A 86 31.31 -2.08 1.41
N MET A 87 30.94 -0.94 2.00
CA MET A 87 29.83 -0.83 2.94
C MET A 87 28.56 -0.22 2.32
N ASP A 88 28.50 -0.13 0.99
CA ASP A 88 27.38 0.48 0.28
C ASP A 88 26.08 -0.33 0.46
N GLY A 89 25.07 0.30 1.07
CA GLY A 89 23.74 -0.27 1.24
C GLY A 89 23.63 -1.38 2.30
N ILE A 90 24.66 -1.65 3.10
CA ILE A 90 24.59 -2.63 4.21
C ILE A 90 24.31 -1.94 5.54
N TRP A 91 23.46 -2.55 6.37
CA TRP A 91 23.25 -2.13 7.76
C TRP A 91 24.38 -2.63 8.66
N LEU A 92 24.94 -1.73 9.46
CA LEU A 92 26.03 -2.01 10.41
C LEU A 92 25.69 -1.50 11.81
N PRO A 93 26.23 -2.14 12.87
CA PRO A 93 26.07 -1.66 14.25
C PRO A 93 26.73 -0.29 14.44
N LEU A 94 26.07 0.59 15.20
CA LEU A 94 26.49 1.96 15.45
C LEU A 94 26.62 2.22 16.97
N PRO A 95 27.77 2.69 17.47
CA PRO A 95 28.01 2.88 18.90
C PRO A 95 27.45 4.23 19.38
N VAL A 96 26.13 4.28 19.55
CA VAL A 96 25.45 5.43 20.16
C VAL A 96 25.26 5.16 21.64
N LEU A 97 26.20 5.65 22.45
CA LEU A 97 26.33 5.26 23.85
C LEU A 97 25.80 6.33 24.79
N ARG A 98 25.53 5.96 26.05
CA ARG A 98 25.20 6.91 27.12
C ARG A 98 26.34 7.92 27.28
N PHE A 99 25.96 9.18 27.43
CA PHE A 99 26.89 10.31 27.37
C PHE A 99 26.62 11.30 28.51
N ASN A 100 27.71 11.69 29.18
CA ASN A 100 27.75 12.82 30.10
C ASN A 100 28.63 13.95 29.50
N PRO A 101 28.15 15.21 29.50
CA PRO A 101 28.97 16.34 29.07
C PRO A 101 30.28 16.46 29.88
N PRO A 102 31.40 16.90 29.28
CA PRO A 102 31.52 17.40 27.90
C PRO A 102 31.74 16.32 26.83
N ARG A 103 32.33 15.16 27.16
CA ARG A 103 32.46 13.98 26.26
C ARG A 103 32.88 12.72 27.02
N THR A 104 32.10 12.34 28.03
CA THR A 104 32.37 11.13 28.83
C THR A 104 31.31 10.09 28.52
N PHE A 105 31.72 8.99 27.90
CA PHE A 105 30.84 7.88 27.58
C PHE A 105 30.76 6.86 28.72
N VAL A 106 29.58 6.28 28.87
CA VAL A 106 29.32 5.14 29.74
C VAL A 106 28.97 3.95 28.84
N GLN A 107 29.36 2.75 29.24
CA GLN A 107 29.12 1.54 28.47
C GLN A 107 27.61 1.31 28.20
N GLY A 108 27.29 0.91 26.96
CA GLY A 108 25.94 0.66 26.51
C GLY A 108 25.10 1.92 26.23
N PRO A 109 23.95 1.76 25.54
CA PRO A 109 23.46 0.51 25.00
C PRO A 109 24.16 0.15 23.68
N ASP A 110 24.51 -1.12 23.50
CA ASP A 110 25.36 -1.58 22.40
C ASP A 110 24.53 -2.12 21.20
N ASN A 111 23.27 -2.51 21.40
CA ASN A 111 22.43 -3.10 20.36
C ASN A 111 21.08 -2.38 20.19
N TRP A 112 21.12 -1.07 19.90
CA TRP A 112 19.91 -0.26 19.67
C TRP A 112 20.05 0.77 18.54
N ALA A 113 21.23 0.90 17.93
CA ALA A 113 21.47 1.82 16.82
C ALA A 113 22.13 1.10 15.63
N ARG A 114 21.76 1.51 14.42
CA ARG A 114 22.29 1.01 13.13
C ARG A 114 22.55 2.15 12.17
N VAL A 115 23.49 1.95 11.26
CA VAL A 115 23.77 2.87 10.14
C VAL A 115 23.77 2.13 8.81
N GLN A 116 23.23 2.78 7.79
CA GLN A 116 23.41 2.41 6.39
C GLN A 116 23.87 3.66 5.62
N ILE A 117 24.89 3.51 4.79
CA ILE A 117 25.34 4.54 3.86
C ILE A 117 25.11 4.04 2.44
N ARG A 118 24.49 4.87 1.59
CA ARG A 118 24.19 4.53 0.21
C ARG A 118 24.65 5.61 -0.74
N ARG A 119 25.44 5.23 -1.73
CA ARG A 119 25.80 6.09 -2.86
C ARG A 119 24.60 6.28 -3.77
N LEU A 120 24.36 7.53 -4.15
CA LEU A 120 23.32 7.85 -5.12
C LEU A 120 23.83 7.69 -6.56
N SER A 121 22.95 7.27 -7.46
CA SER A 121 23.25 7.22 -8.91
C SER A 121 23.51 8.61 -9.47
N GLU A 122 22.75 9.59 -8.98
CA GLU A 122 22.90 11.02 -9.27
C GLU A 122 22.86 11.80 -7.95
N PRO A 123 23.64 12.88 -7.80
CA PRO A 123 23.56 13.71 -6.60
C PRO A 123 22.14 14.21 -6.33
N ASP A 124 21.78 14.40 -5.06
CA ASP A 124 20.48 14.97 -4.71
C ASP A 124 20.37 16.46 -5.08
N GLY A 125 19.19 17.07 -4.86
CA GLY A 125 18.98 18.49 -5.16
C GLY A 125 19.88 19.47 -4.40
N ALA A 126 20.56 19.03 -3.34
CA ALA A 126 21.55 19.81 -2.60
C ALA A 126 23.02 19.45 -2.98
N GLY A 127 23.22 18.58 -3.98
CA GLY A 127 24.54 18.15 -4.45
C GLY A 127 25.17 17.02 -3.62
N ASN A 128 24.43 16.41 -2.68
CA ASN A 128 24.93 15.29 -1.89
C ASN A 128 25.05 14.04 -2.76
N THR A 129 26.19 13.37 -2.69
CA THR A 129 26.46 12.14 -3.45
C THR A 129 26.07 10.87 -2.70
N HIS A 130 25.90 10.96 -1.37
CA HIS A 130 25.55 9.84 -0.51
C HIS A 130 24.40 10.21 0.42
N ARG A 131 23.61 9.18 0.77
CA ARG A 131 22.59 9.21 1.82
C ARG A 131 23.08 8.38 3.00
N VAL A 132 22.90 8.90 4.21
CA VAL A 132 23.16 8.17 5.45
C VAL A 132 21.86 8.06 6.21
N THR A 133 21.48 6.84 6.54
CA THR A 133 20.30 6.55 7.35
C THR A 133 20.76 5.95 8.66
N LEU A 134 20.40 6.59 9.77
CA LEU A 134 20.53 6.01 11.11
C LEU A 134 19.17 5.42 11.52
N ALA A 135 19.17 4.22 12.07
CA ALA A 135 17.97 3.60 12.64
C ALA A 135 18.18 3.35 14.14
N PHE A 136 17.17 3.66 14.93
CA PHE A 136 17.15 3.52 16.39
C PHE A 136 15.97 2.68 16.83
N ASP A 137 16.25 1.65 17.61
CA ASP A 137 15.22 0.85 18.28
C ASP A 137 14.86 1.51 19.61
N THR A 138 13.62 1.99 19.71
CA THR A 138 13.13 2.77 20.87
C THR A 138 12.44 1.92 21.94
N GLN A 139 12.46 0.58 21.81
CA GLN A 139 11.91 -0.31 22.82
C GLN A 139 12.69 -0.17 24.14
N ILE A 140 11.95 0.08 25.23
CA ILE A 140 12.53 0.24 26.57
C ILE A 140 12.54 -1.09 27.30
N GLN A 141 13.70 -1.47 27.82
CA GLN A 141 13.89 -2.65 28.66
C GLN A 141 13.81 -2.29 30.15
N THR A 142 13.63 -3.30 31.00
CA THR A 142 13.74 -3.14 32.45
C THR A 142 15.18 -2.83 32.86
N ASP A 143 15.37 -2.20 34.02
CA ASP A 143 16.68 -1.77 34.51
C ASP A 143 17.61 -2.93 34.94
N GLU A 144 17.12 -4.17 34.99
CA GLU A 144 17.83 -5.33 35.55
C GLU A 144 18.43 -6.23 34.47
N GLY A 145 19.62 -6.78 34.76
CA GLY A 145 20.27 -7.81 33.94
C GLY A 145 21.09 -7.28 32.75
N ALA A 146 21.52 -8.21 31.90
CA ALA A 146 22.36 -7.93 30.73
C ALA A 146 21.68 -7.03 29.67
N ALA A 147 20.34 -6.96 29.68
CA ALA A 147 19.56 -6.12 28.78
C ALA A 147 19.89 -4.61 28.92
N SER A 148 20.30 -4.17 30.12
CA SER A 148 20.67 -2.78 30.42
C SER A 148 21.87 -2.25 29.61
N GLN A 149 22.72 -3.16 29.11
CA GLN A 149 23.85 -2.83 28.25
C GLN A 149 23.53 -2.95 26.75
N LEU A 150 22.39 -3.54 26.37
CA LEU A 150 22.04 -3.81 24.97
C LEU A 150 21.00 -2.84 24.43
N ALA A 151 20.08 -2.37 25.28
CA ALA A 151 19.01 -1.46 24.91
C ALA A 151 18.84 -0.31 25.92
N PRO A 152 18.18 0.79 25.55
CA PRO A 152 17.76 1.80 26.50
C PRO A 152 16.82 1.23 27.58
N VAL A 153 16.91 1.75 28.80
CA VAL A 153 16.13 1.27 29.97
C VAL A 153 15.25 2.36 30.58
N GLU A 154 14.34 1.98 31.48
CA GLU A 154 13.42 2.90 32.16
C GLU A 154 14.13 4.08 32.84
N ASN A 155 15.28 3.82 33.49
CA ASN A 155 16.07 4.89 34.10
C ASN A 155 16.64 5.88 33.09
N ASP A 156 16.90 5.48 31.85
CA ASP A 156 17.38 6.42 30.82
C ASP A 156 16.32 7.47 30.48
N VAL A 157 15.06 7.03 30.38
CA VAL A 157 13.91 7.92 30.12
C VAL A 157 13.66 8.81 31.34
N ARG A 158 13.62 8.21 32.55
CA ARG A 158 13.31 8.91 33.80
C ARG A 158 14.34 9.99 34.14
N ASN A 159 15.62 9.71 33.93
CA ASN A 159 16.71 10.65 34.24
C ASN A 159 17.01 11.62 33.09
N GLY A 160 16.39 11.44 31.92
CA GLY A 160 16.70 12.21 30.73
C GLY A 160 18.13 12.02 30.23
N THR A 161 18.64 10.77 30.33
CA THR A 161 19.97 10.37 29.88
C THR A 161 20.17 10.77 28.41
N ARG A 162 21.36 11.29 28.11
CA ARG A 162 21.75 11.64 26.74
C ARG A 162 22.53 10.50 26.12
N PHE A 163 22.35 10.33 24.83
CA PHE A 163 23.12 9.40 24.02
C PHE A 163 23.83 10.15 22.90
N ALA A 164 25.05 9.75 22.56
CA ALA A 164 25.82 10.39 21.49
C ALA A 164 26.65 9.35 20.73
N LEU A 165 27.01 9.69 19.49
CA LEU A 165 27.91 8.87 18.68
C LEU A 165 29.32 8.85 19.29
N ALA A 166 29.75 7.68 19.76
CA ALA A 166 31.14 7.37 20.02
C ALA A 166 31.83 7.05 18.68
N TRP A 167 33.01 7.60 18.43
CA TRP A 167 33.70 7.35 17.15
C TRP A 167 35.22 7.40 17.25
N ARG A 168 35.77 7.92 18.35
CA ARG A 168 37.21 7.90 18.59
C ARG A 168 37.65 6.54 19.08
N ASP A 169 38.90 6.18 18.79
CA ASP A 169 39.48 4.88 19.12
C ASP A 169 39.29 4.46 20.59
N ASP A 170 39.46 5.40 21.53
CA ASP A 170 39.30 5.13 22.96
C ASP A 170 37.84 5.00 23.40
N GLU A 171 36.91 5.56 22.63
CA GLU A 171 35.46 5.51 22.88
C GLU A 171 34.83 4.21 22.35
N VAL A 172 35.37 3.66 21.26
CA VAL A 172 34.77 2.48 20.58
C VAL A 172 35.47 1.16 20.87
N ALA A 173 36.58 1.17 21.61
CA ALA A 173 37.39 -0.02 21.86
C ALA A 173 36.57 -1.19 22.46
N ASP A 174 35.78 -0.93 23.51
CA ASP A 174 34.99 -1.96 24.19
C ASP A 174 33.80 -2.44 23.34
N PHE A 175 33.31 -1.58 22.44
CA PHE A 175 32.25 -1.91 21.50
C PHE A 175 32.76 -2.83 20.37
N LEU A 176 33.96 -2.55 19.85
CA LEU A 176 34.61 -3.39 18.84
C LEU A 176 35.05 -4.76 19.38
N ASP A 177 35.30 -4.87 20.69
CA ASP A 177 35.68 -6.13 21.35
C ASP A 177 34.49 -7.07 21.58
N GLN A 178 33.25 -6.59 21.36
CA GLN A 178 32.05 -7.43 21.42
C GLN A 178 32.08 -8.49 20.32
N THR A 179 31.93 -9.76 20.68
CA THR A 179 32.05 -10.89 19.73
C THR A 179 31.08 -10.78 18.55
N TRP A 180 29.85 -10.36 18.83
CA TRP A 180 28.81 -10.21 17.81
C TRP A 180 29.10 -9.04 16.86
N VAL A 181 29.75 -7.96 17.32
CA VAL A 181 30.16 -6.82 16.48
C VAL A 181 31.32 -7.24 15.59
N ASP A 182 32.38 -7.81 16.17
CA ASP A 182 33.55 -8.30 15.44
C ASP A 182 33.13 -9.34 14.37
N GLY A 183 32.31 -10.32 14.77
CA GLY A 183 31.74 -11.34 13.89
C GLY A 183 30.93 -10.74 12.73
N TRP A 184 30.08 -9.74 13.02
CA TRP A 184 29.31 -9.05 11.98
C TRP A 184 30.19 -8.38 10.96
N LEU A 185 31.18 -7.60 11.41
CA LEU A 185 32.09 -6.88 10.52
C LEU A 185 32.93 -7.85 9.66
N ARG A 186 33.41 -8.95 10.25
CA ARG A 186 34.11 -10.02 9.51
C ARG A 186 33.23 -10.67 8.44
N GLU A 187 31.97 -10.98 8.77
CA GLU A 187 31.06 -11.61 7.81
C GLU A 187 30.72 -10.65 6.66
N ALA A 188 30.43 -9.39 6.96
CA ALA A 188 30.18 -8.36 5.96
C ALA A 188 31.38 -8.20 5.01
N PHE A 189 32.60 -8.14 5.56
CA PHE A 189 33.83 -8.09 4.78
C PHE A 189 34.05 -9.32 3.92
N THR A 190 33.89 -10.51 4.49
CA THR A 190 34.10 -11.76 3.75
C THR A 190 33.13 -11.88 2.57
N GLN A 191 31.87 -11.50 2.77
CA GLN A 191 30.86 -11.50 1.72
C GLN A 191 31.20 -10.51 0.60
N PHE A 192 31.58 -9.28 0.94
CA PHE A 192 31.98 -8.28 -0.06
C PHE A 192 33.25 -8.69 -0.81
N ALA A 193 34.33 -9.03 -0.09
CA ALA A 193 35.62 -9.38 -0.68
C ALA A 193 35.53 -10.62 -1.58
N GLY A 194 34.72 -11.61 -1.21
CA GLY A 194 34.49 -12.80 -2.04
C GLY A 194 33.59 -12.53 -3.24
N ALA A 195 32.43 -11.88 -3.05
CA ALA A 195 31.42 -11.74 -4.10
C ALA A 195 31.67 -10.58 -5.07
N GLN A 196 32.21 -9.46 -4.60
CA GLN A 196 32.37 -8.22 -5.40
C GLN A 196 33.81 -8.02 -5.87
N GLU A 197 34.80 -8.34 -5.03
CA GLU A 197 36.21 -8.22 -5.41
C GLU A 197 36.82 -9.52 -5.96
N GLY A 198 36.14 -10.65 -5.78
CA GLY A 198 36.62 -11.95 -6.24
C GLY A 198 37.91 -12.43 -5.56
N ARG A 199 38.20 -11.94 -4.34
CA ARG A 199 39.39 -12.35 -3.58
C ARG A 199 39.32 -13.85 -3.25
N SER A 200 40.45 -14.53 -3.37
CA SER A 200 40.59 -15.92 -2.95
C SER A 200 40.45 -16.07 -1.43
N GLU A 201 40.10 -17.27 -0.96
CA GLU A 201 40.01 -17.56 0.47
C GLU A 201 41.31 -17.23 1.22
N GLN A 202 42.48 -17.46 0.61
CA GLN A 202 43.78 -17.15 1.22
C GLN A 202 43.99 -15.64 1.40
N GLU A 203 43.58 -14.84 0.41
CA GLU A 203 43.66 -13.38 0.48
C GLU A 203 42.71 -12.82 1.54
N ILE A 204 41.49 -13.34 1.62
CA ILE A 204 40.52 -12.98 2.65
C ILE A 204 41.08 -13.32 4.04
N GLN A 205 41.64 -14.53 4.23
CA GLN A 205 42.25 -14.92 5.51
C GLN A 205 43.43 -14.02 5.90
N ARG A 206 44.23 -13.57 4.93
CA ARG A 206 45.31 -12.60 5.17
C ARG A 206 44.76 -11.25 5.60
N ALA A 207 43.73 -10.74 4.92
CA ALA A 207 43.05 -9.49 5.24
C ALA A 207 42.42 -9.50 6.64
N LEU A 208 41.77 -10.62 7.01
CA LEU A 208 41.19 -10.82 8.34
C LEU A 208 42.26 -10.80 9.45
N LYS A 209 43.46 -11.36 9.21
CA LYS A 209 44.58 -11.34 10.18
C LYS A 209 45.16 -9.94 10.41
N VAL A 210 45.01 -9.02 9.45
CA VAL A 210 45.47 -7.63 9.56
C VAL A 210 44.32 -6.66 9.85
N PHE A 211 43.14 -7.17 10.21
CA PHE A 211 41.98 -6.38 10.64
C PHE A 211 41.46 -5.37 9.59
N GLU A 212 41.55 -5.70 8.29
CA GLU A 212 41.06 -4.83 7.20
C GLU A 212 39.57 -4.46 7.35
N TYR A 213 38.75 -5.39 7.83
CA TYR A 213 37.33 -5.16 8.11
C TYR A 213 37.09 -4.10 9.19
N GLN A 214 37.94 -4.01 10.23
CA GLN A 214 37.85 -2.95 11.24
C GLN A 214 38.30 -1.60 10.66
N ALA A 215 39.31 -1.59 9.78
CA ALA A 215 39.74 -0.38 9.08
C ALA A 215 38.59 0.26 8.29
N HIS A 216 37.80 -0.56 7.60
CA HIS A 216 36.64 -0.06 6.87
C HIS A 216 35.60 0.58 7.79
N TRP A 217 35.27 -0.06 8.91
CA TRP A 217 34.29 0.46 9.87
C TRP A 217 34.79 1.72 10.59
N LEU A 218 36.06 1.77 10.99
CA LEU A 218 36.66 2.95 11.63
C LEU A 218 36.70 4.16 10.69
N ASN A 219 36.91 3.94 9.39
CA ASN A 219 36.76 5.01 8.39
C ASN A 219 35.32 5.56 8.36
N MET A 220 34.30 4.69 8.45
CA MET A 220 32.91 5.17 8.56
C MET A 220 32.68 5.94 9.85
N MET A 221 33.14 5.45 11.01
CA MET A 221 32.95 6.16 12.29
C MET A 221 33.62 7.53 12.24
N SER A 222 34.83 7.61 11.70
CA SER A 222 35.52 8.88 11.48
C SER A 222 34.77 9.81 10.52
N LEU A 223 34.19 9.29 9.43
CA LEU A 223 33.35 10.06 8.51
C LEU A 223 32.14 10.64 9.25
N LEU A 224 31.41 9.81 9.99
CA LEU A 224 30.22 10.21 10.74
C LEU A 224 30.55 11.20 11.86
N GLY A 225 31.71 11.07 12.51
CA GLY A 225 32.13 11.94 13.61
C GLY A 225 32.68 13.30 13.18
N ASN A 226 33.37 13.36 12.03
CA ASN A 226 34.06 14.57 11.57
C ASN A 226 33.30 15.33 10.47
N GLN A 227 32.57 14.63 9.61
CA GLN A 227 31.92 15.23 8.43
C GLN A 227 30.40 15.24 8.53
N LEU A 228 29.82 14.54 9.52
CA LEU A 228 28.40 14.55 9.80
C LEU A 228 28.12 15.10 11.21
N SER A 229 27.11 15.96 11.34
CA SER A 229 26.66 16.44 12.64
C SER A 229 25.57 15.52 13.20
N VAL A 230 25.97 14.35 13.71
CA VAL A 230 25.04 13.43 14.39
C VAL A 230 24.59 14.06 15.72
N PRO A 231 23.30 14.31 15.94
CA PRO A 231 22.81 15.02 17.12
C PRO A 231 22.89 14.15 18.40
N GLU A 232 22.95 14.80 19.56
CA GLU A 232 22.71 14.13 20.85
C GLU A 232 21.24 13.67 20.92
N LEU A 233 21.02 12.45 21.38
CA LEU A 233 19.69 11.86 21.49
C LEU A 233 19.22 11.80 22.93
N LYS A 234 17.91 11.94 23.13
CA LYS A 234 17.22 11.62 24.38
C LYS A 234 15.98 10.81 24.07
N ILE A 235 15.63 9.83 24.89
CA ILE A 235 14.33 9.18 24.81
C ILE A 235 13.38 9.86 25.79
N VAL A 236 12.18 10.19 25.34
CA VAL A 236 11.16 10.88 26.15
C VAL A 236 9.82 10.15 26.06
N THR A 237 8.98 10.41 27.04
CA THR A 237 7.61 9.88 27.15
C THR A 237 6.61 11.01 27.42
N GLY A 238 5.32 10.67 27.43
CA GLY A 238 4.24 11.57 27.78
C GLY A 238 4.35 11.99 29.24
N THR A 239 4.23 13.29 29.50
CA THR A 239 4.21 13.85 30.85
C THR A 239 3.03 14.79 31.01
N LEU A 240 2.76 15.26 32.24
CA LEU A 240 1.71 16.27 32.46
C LEU A 240 1.97 17.57 31.70
N SER A 241 3.24 17.96 31.51
CA SER A 241 3.64 19.15 30.76
C SER A 241 3.77 18.92 29.25
N SER A 242 4.03 17.68 28.83
CA SER A 242 4.15 17.27 27.43
C SER A 242 3.21 16.11 27.19
N GLN A 243 1.91 16.40 27.16
CA GLN A 243 0.89 15.37 26.97
C GLN A 243 0.99 14.74 25.58
N PRO A 244 0.64 13.45 25.42
CA PRO A 244 0.51 12.83 24.12
C PRO A 244 -0.48 13.60 23.23
N VAL A 245 -0.09 13.81 21.97
CA VAL A 245 -0.94 14.40 20.94
C VAL A 245 -1.76 13.27 20.34
N ALA A 246 -3.10 13.41 20.36
CA ALA A 246 -3.99 12.45 19.73
C ALA A 246 -3.91 12.59 18.20
N VAL A 247 -3.92 11.45 17.50
CA VAL A 247 -3.75 11.39 16.06
C VAL A 247 -4.83 10.52 15.44
N ASP A 248 -5.49 11.03 14.40
CA ASP A 248 -6.39 10.24 13.56
C ASP A 248 -5.69 9.91 12.24
N LEU A 249 -5.75 8.65 11.83
CA LEU A 249 -5.22 8.17 10.55
C LEU A 249 -6.38 7.81 9.62
N ILE A 250 -6.42 8.47 8.46
CA ILE A 250 -7.36 8.20 7.38
C ILE A 250 -6.64 7.42 6.31
N LEU A 251 -7.24 6.32 5.85
CA LEU A 251 -6.70 5.46 4.79
C LEU A 251 -7.75 5.25 3.70
N ASP A 252 -7.33 5.52 2.46
CA ASP A 252 -8.05 5.14 1.25
C ASP A 252 -7.29 4.00 0.56
N VAL A 253 -7.69 2.76 0.89
CA VAL A 253 -7.07 1.52 0.37
C VAL A 253 -7.77 1.09 -0.92
N GLY A 254 -7.38 1.71 -2.03
CA GLY A 254 -7.94 1.43 -3.35
C GLY A 254 -7.40 0.15 -3.99
N ASN A 255 -8.02 -0.27 -5.09
CA ASN A 255 -7.59 -1.46 -5.84
C ASN A 255 -6.20 -1.31 -6.46
N THR A 256 -5.88 -0.16 -7.06
CA THR A 256 -4.61 0.07 -7.77
C THR A 256 -3.65 0.95 -6.99
N HIS A 257 -4.18 1.98 -6.31
CA HIS A 257 -3.42 2.93 -5.52
C HIS A 257 -4.04 3.09 -4.13
N THR A 258 -3.18 3.36 -3.15
CA THR A 258 -3.51 3.66 -1.75
C THR A 258 -2.92 5.01 -1.38
N CYS A 259 -3.60 5.74 -0.51
CA CYS A 259 -3.07 6.94 0.15
C CYS A 259 -3.66 7.10 1.56
N GLY A 260 -3.12 8.05 2.32
CA GLY A 260 -3.64 8.35 3.64
C GLY A 260 -3.31 9.76 4.11
N VAL A 261 -4.09 10.23 5.09
CA VAL A 261 -3.95 11.53 5.74
C VAL A 261 -3.89 11.29 7.25
N ILE A 262 -3.00 12.01 7.92
CA ILE A 262 -2.79 12.00 9.36
C ILE A 262 -3.23 13.36 9.88
N ILE A 263 -4.06 13.38 10.92
CA ILE A 263 -4.57 14.59 11.58
C ILE A 263 -4.07 14.59 13.03
N GLU A 264 -3.39 15.64 13.46
CA GLU A 264 -3.01 15.82 14.86
C GLU A 264 -4.01 16.72 15.59
N ASP A 265 -4.33 16.40 16.85
CA ASP A 265 -5.15 17.21 17.74
C ASP A 265 -4.29 17.83 18.85
N HIS A 266 -4.08 19.14 18.76
CA HIS A 266 -3.30 19.96 19.69
C HIS A 266 -4.19 20.71 20.71
N GLY A 267 -5.47 20.33 20.83
CA GLY A 267 -6.41 20.96 21.75
C GLY A 267 -6.67 22.44 21.42
N GLU A 268 -6.47 23.34 22.40
CA GLU A 268 -6.70 24.78 22.21
C GLU A 268 -5.78 25.42 21.15
N ALA A 269 -4.62 24.81 20.88
CA ALA A 269 -3.68 25.28 19.87
C ALA A 269 -4.02 24.77 18.45
N ASN A 270 -5.20 24.20 18.25
CA ASN A 270 -5.64 23.71 16.95
C ASN A 270 -5.76 24.86 15.92
N ASP A 271 -5.21 24.65 14.73
CA ASP A 271 -5.26 25.59 13.59
C ASP A 271 -5.82 24.91 12.34
N GLY A 272 -6.96 24.23 12.53
CA GLY A 272 -7.72 23.54 11.49
C GLY A 272 -6.85 22.65 10.59
N LEU A 273 -6.77 23.01 9.31
CA LEU A 273 -6.14 22.22 8.24
C LEU A 273 -4.60 22.17 8.33
N ARG A 274 -3.96 23.07 9.10
CA ARG A 274 -2.49 23.09 9.21
C ARG A 274 -1.91 21.92 10.01
N GLN A 275 -2.74 21.23 10.79
CA GLN A 275 -2.34 20.07 11.57
C GLN A 275 -2.67 18.76 10.85
N THR A 276 -2.44 18.76 9.54
CA THR A 276 -2.61 17.57 8.69
C THR A 276 -1.30 17.26 7.97
N MET A 277 -1.07 15.98 7.69
CA MET A 277 0.03 15.53 6.83
C MET A 277 -0.36 14.29 6.05
N GLU A 278 0.37 13.99 4.98
CA GLU A 278 0.17 12.80 4.18
C GLU A 278 0.89 11.60 4.80
N LEU A 279 0.28 10.41 4.67
CA LEU A 279 0.96 9.16 4.97
C LEU A 279 2.12 8.95 3.99
N GLN A 280 3.29 8.63 4.51
CA GLN A 280 4.48 8.33 3.73
C GLN A 280 4.96 6.92 4.03
N VAL A 281 5.19 6.13 2.97
CA VAL A 281 5.72 4.77 3.09
C VAL A 281 7.20 4.76 2.71
N ARG A 282 8.06 4.41 3.67
CA ARG A 282 9.51 4.25 3.45
C ARG A 282 9.80 2.87 2.90
N SER A 283 10.70 2.77 1.91
CA SER A 283 11.23 1.47 1.50
C SER A 283 12.22 0.96 2.55
N LEU A 284 12.02 -0.23 3.10
CA LEU A 284 12.88 -0.74 4.18
C LEU A 284 14.15 -1.42 3.65
N SER A 285 14.10 -1.97 2.43
CA SER A 285 15.31 -2.44 1.73
C SER A 285 16.19 -1.31 1.23
N GLU A 286 15.58 -0.17 0.83
CA GLU A 286 16.28 1.02 0.37
C GLU A 286 15.80 2.28 1.14
N PRO A 287 16.17 2.43 2.42
CA PRO A 287 15.62 3.44 3.33
C PRO A 287 15.86 4.89 2.93
N GLN A 288 16.77 5.14 1.99
CA GLN A 288 16.93 6.46 1.37
C GLN A 288 15.76 6.87 0.47
N PHE A 289 14.86 5.95 0.13
CA PHE A 289 13.70 6.19 -0.72
C PHE A 289 12.38 6.14 0.06
N MET A 290 11.51 7.08 -0.29
CA MET A 290 10.10 7.10 0.09
C MET A 290 9.23 6.96 -1.16
N ASN A 291 8.06 6.37 -0.97
CA ASN A 291 7.04 6.27 -2.00
C ASN A 291 6.51 7.66 -2.40
N ALA A 292 5.91 7.74 -3.60
CA ALA A 292 4.97 8.82 -3.89
C ALA A 292 3.80 8.80 -2.89
N LEU A 293 3.20 9.96 -2.63
CA LEU A 293 2.08 10.11 -1.68
C LEU A 293 0.86 9.24 -2.06
N MET A 294 0.67 9.02 -3.37
CA MET A 294 -0.18 7.97 -3.93
C MET A 294 0.71 6.81 -4.34
N PHE A 295 0.68 5.70 -3.60
CA PHE A 295 1.51 4.53 -3.86
C PHE A 295 0.66 3.35 -4.32
N THR A 296 1.28 2.38 -5.01
CA THR A 296 0.55 1.20 -5.49
C THR A 296 0.06 0.32 -4.32
N SER A 297 -1.13 -0.24 -4.46
CA SER A 297 -1.72 -1.18 -3.48
C SER A 297 -1.12 -2.60 -3.55
N ARG A 298 -0.09 -2.80 -4.36
CA ARG A 298 0.59 -4.09 -4.50
C ARG A 298 1.25 -4.49 -3.19
N LEU A 299 1.16 -5.79 -2.90
CA LEU A 299 1.78 -6.43 -1.75
C LEU A 299 2.78 -7.48 -2.21
N ALA A 300 3.93 -7.55 -1.55
CA ALA A 300 4.90 -8.63 -1.73
C ALA A 300 5.44 -9.10 -0.38
N PHE A 301 5.58 -10.40 -0.20
CA PHE A 301 6.23 -10.98 0.96
C PHE A 301 7.73 -10.66 0.92
N ALA A 302 8.18 -9.89 1.92
CA ALA A 302 9.58 -9.58 2.17
C ALA A 302 9.77 -9.09 3.61
N GLU A 303 10.65 -9.78 4.32
CA GLU A 303 11.06 -9.44 5.68
C GLU A 303 11.84 -8.10 5.71
N ALA A 304 11.53 -7.23 6.66
CA ALA A 304 12.34 -6.06 6.93
C ALA A 304 13.61 -6.48 7.67
N ARG A 305 14.78 -6.07 7.19
CA ARG A 305 16.07 -6.42 7.81
C ARG A 305 16.91 -5.19 8.08
N PHE A 306 17.18 -4.94 9.35
CA PHE A 306 18.10 -3.89 9.82
C PHE A 306 19.51 -4.44 10.07
N GLY A 307 19.94 -5.34 9.20
CA GLY A 307 21.21 -6.04 9.32
C GLY A 307 21.10 -7.55 9.42
N LYS A 308 22.06 -8.15 10.12
CA LYS A 308 22.22 -9.59 10.28
C LYS A 308 21.64 -10.04 11.62
N GLN A 309 20.42 -10.60 11.59
CA GLN A 309 19.68 -10.92 12.82
C GLN A 309 20.39 -11.92 13.73
N HIS A 310 21.14 -12.87 13.17
CA HIS A 310 21.88 -13.85 13.98
C HIS A 310 22.91 -13.22 14.91
N PHE A 311 23.48 -12.06 14.56
CA PHE A 311 24.37 -11.32 15.47
C PHE A 311 23.61 -10.53 16.54
N SER A 312 22.40 -10.06 16.25
CA SER A 312 21.51 -9.53 17.31
C SER A 312 21.20 -10.62 18.33
N VAL A 313 20.87 -11.84 17.88
CA VAL A 313 20.67 -13.01 18.75
C VAL A 313 21.94 -13.35 19.54
N GLU A 314 23.12 -13.36 18.90
CA GLU A 314 24.41 -13.60 19.57
C GLU A 314 24.70 -12.56 20.66
N SER A 315 24.29 -11.30 20.47
CA SER A 315 24.42 -10.26 21.49
C SER A 315 23.59 -10.53 22.76
N GLY A 316 22.62 -11.45 22.68
CA GLY A 316 21.63 -11.71 23.74
C GLY A 316 20.33 -10.91 23.60
N ARG A 317 20.16 -10.14 22.52
CA ARG A 317 18.93 -9.40 22.19
C ARG A 317 18.36 -9.87 20.85
N ASP A 318 17.59 -10.94 20.90
CA ASP A 318 16.92 -11.57 19.75
C ASP A 318 15.82 -10.70 19.12
N GLU A 319 15.15 -9.86 19.91
CA GLU A 319 14.10 -8.94 19.44
C GLU A 319 14.61 -7.52 19.12
N ALA A 320 15.88 -7.37 18.72
CA ALA A 320 16.38 -6.08 18.25
C ALA A 320 15.81 -5.71 16.87
N PHE A 321 15.34 -4.47 16.72
CA PHE A 321 14.83 -3.89 15.47
C PHE A 321 13.65 -4.64 14.84
N VAL A 322 12.72 -5.11 15.68
CA VAL A 322 11.50 -5.78 15.21
C VAL A 322 10.64 -4.83 14.39
N TRP A 323 10.29 -5.27 13.17
CA TRP A 323 9.26 -4.63 12.34
C TRP A 323 8.01 -5.54 12.32
N PRO A 324 6.81 -5.04 12.68
CA PRO A 324 5.64 -5.88 12.94
C PRO A 324 4.90 -6.30 11.65
N SER A 325 5.64 -6.54 10.57
CA SER A 325 5.12 -6.91 9.25
C SER A 325 6.15 -7.73 8.46
N ILE A 326 5.67 -8.76 7.77
CA ILE A 326 6.47 -9.62 6.88
C ILE A 326 6.25 -9.32 5.39
N VAL A 327 5.55 -8.22 5.08
CA VAL A 327 5.23 -7.80 3.71
C VAL A 327 5.68 -6.38 3.45
N ARG A 328 6.00 -6.06 2.20
CA ARG A 328 6.19 -4.69 1.72
C ARG A 328 5.01 -4.29 0.86
N VAL A 329 4.77 -2.98 0.78
CA VAL A 329 3.73 -2.35 -0.04
C VAL A 329 4.34 -1.26 -0.92
N GLY A 330 3.59 -0.73 -1.89
CA GLY A 330 4.03 0.38 -2.72
C GLY A 330 5.14 0.02 -3.71
N ASP A 331 6.01 0.99 -3.99
CA ASP A 331 7.11 0.90 -4.95
C ASP A 331 8.08 -0.24 -4.63
N GLU A 332 8.30 -0.54 -3.35
CA GLU A 332 9.14 -1.67 -2.93
C GLU A 332 8.51 -3.00 -3.36
N ALA A 333 7.21 -3.20 -3.08
CA ALA A 333 6.48 -4.38 -3.52
C ALA A 333 6.44 -4.51 -5.05
N ARG A 334 6.32 -3.38 -5.76
CA ARG A 334 6.40 -3.35 -7.23
C ARG A 334 7.75 -3.81 -7.74
N LYS A 335 8.85 -3.26 -7.20
CA LYS A 335 10.22 -3.66 -7.58
C LYS A 335 10.43 -5.15 -7.34
N LEU A 336 10.08 -5.63 -6.15
CA LEU A 336 10.14 -7.05 -5.80
C LEU A 336 9.35 -7.90 -6.79
N ALA A 337 8.10 -7.54 -7.09
CA ALA A 337 7.27 -8.31 -8.02
C ALA A 337 7.84 -8.37 -9.45
N MET A 338 8.48 -7.31 -9.92
CA MET A 338 9.12 -7.26 -11.25
C MET A 338 10.45 -8.04 -11.31
N GLN A 339 11.14 -8.19 -10.17
CA GLN A 339 12.42 -8.88 -10.06
C GLN A 339 12.28 -10.37 -9.75
N ARG A 340 11.05 -10.84 -9.51
CA ARG A 340 10.76 -12.25 -9.20
C ARG A 340 11.26 -13.14 -10.34
N LEU A 341 12.09 -14.12 -9.99
CA LEU A 341 12.67 -15.06 -10.94
C LEU A 341 11.63 -16.06 -11.46
N GLY A 342 10.59 -16.33 -10.67
CA GLY A 342 9.43 -17.11 -11.05
C GLY A 342 9.66 -18.61 -11.02
N THR A 343 10.48 -19.09 -10.08
CA THR A 343 10.85 -20.52 -9.98
C THR A 343 9.77 -21.38 -9.32
N GLU A 344 9.21 -20.97 -8.17
CA GLU A 344 8.21 -21.75 -7.41
C GLU A 344 7.34 -20.84 -6.52
N GLY A 345 6.03 -21.12 -6.40
CA GLY A 345 5.12 -20.51 -5.41
C GLY A 345 4.88 -19.00 -5.56
N ASN A 346 3.81 -18.45 -4.98
CA ASN A 346 3.47 -17.03 -5.11
C ASN A 346 4.17 -16.16 -4.04
N SER A 347 4.60 -14.95 -4.41
CA SER A 347 5.30 -14.02 -3.51
C SER A 347 4.56 -12.72 -3.22
N GLY A 348 3.30 -12.60 -3.68
CA GLY A 348 2.48 -11.42 -3.50
C GLY A 348 1.31 -11.36 -4.48
N ILE A 349 0.51 -10.30 -4.36
CA ILE A 349 -0.66 -10.03 -5.22
C ILE A 349 -0.73 -8.55 -5.59
N SER A 350 -1.39 -8.26 -6.72
CA SER A 350 -1.57 -6.92 -7.24
C SER A 350 -2.41 -6.01 -6.33
N SER A 351 -3.41 -6.59 -5.66
CA SER A 351 -4.35 -5.86 -4.81
C SER A 351 -5.06 -6.80 -3.83
N PRO A 352 -4.78 -6.74 -2.52
CA PRO A 352 -5.56 -7.46 -1.51
C PRO A 352 -7.05 -7.08 -1.52
N ARG A 353 -7.38 -5.84 -1.90
CA ARG A 353 -8.77 -5.34 -1.94
C ARG A 353 -9.67 -6.13 -2.89
N ARG A 354 -9.13 -6.60 -4.02
CA ARG A 354 -9.88 -7.39 -5.02
C ARG A 354 -10.26 -8.78 -4.54
N TYR A 355 -9.53 -9.32 -3.57
CA TYR A 355 -9.71 -10.67 -3.04
C TYR A 355 -10.20 -10.68 -1.60
N LEU A 356 -10.74 -9.56 -1.11
CA LEU A 356 -11.23 -9.46 0.25
C LEU A 356 -12.28 -10.54 0.58
N TRP A 357 -13.08 -10.93 -0.41
CA TRP A 357 -14.06 -12.02 -0.34
C TRP A 357 -13.46 -13.43 -0.20
N ASP A 358 -12.19 -13.62 -0.53
CA ASP A 358 -11.59 -14.94 -0.68
C ASP A 358 -10.88 -15.38 0.60
N GLU A 359 -11.66 -15.94 1.52
CA GLU A 359 -11.18 -16.49 2.80
C GLU A 359 -10.70 -17.94 2.70
N THR A 360 -10.64 -18.52 1.49
CA THR A 360 -10.15 -19.89 1.34
C THR A 360 -8.62 -19.92 1.42
N PRO A 361 -8.04 -20.91 2.11
CA PRO A 361 -6.60 -21.10 2.15
C PRO A 361 -6.00 -21.20 0.74
N ALA A 362 -4.81 -20.62 0.57
CA ALA A 362 -4.12 -20.66 -0.71
C ALA A 362 -3.68 -22.09 -1.04
N ALA A 363 -3.95 -22.53 -2.27
CA ALA A 363 -3.56 -23.87 -2.75
C ALA A 363 -2.04 -24.10 -2.80
N GLN A 364 -1.24 -23.02 -2.83
CA GLN A 364 0.21 -23.05 -2.78
C GLN A 364 0.71 -22.15 -1.67
N GLU A 365 1.78 -22.57 -1.00
CA GLU A 365 2.42 -21.82 0.06
C GLU A 365 3.03 -20.50 -0.47
N TRP A 366 2.82 -19.43 0.28
CA TRP A 366 3.42 -18.13 0.01
C TRP A 366 4.93 -18.15 0.28
N ARG A 367 5.68 -17.42 -0.54
CA ARG A 367 7.15 -17.36 -0.48
C ARG A 367 7.65 -15.93 -0.41
N PHE A 368 8.78 -15.72 0.25
CA PHE A 368 9.49 -14.44 0.20
C PHE A 368 10.12 -14.23 -1.17
N ASN A 369 10.11 -12.98 -1.66
CA ASN A 369 10.63 -12.63 -2.98
C ASN A 369 12.18 -12.66 -3.08
N LEU A 370 12.90 -12.66 -1.95
CA LEU A 370 14.36 -12.60 -1.93
C LEU A 370 14.99 -13.99 -1.78
N MET A 371 15.85 -14.36 -2.74
CA MET A 371 16.73 -15.52 -2.58
C MET A 371 17.83 -15.22 -1.55
N THR A 372 18.13 -16.19 -0.69
CA THR A 372 19.33 -16.11 0.14
C THR A 372 20.50 -16.79 -0.59
N PRO A 373 21.75 -16.33 -0.42
CA PRO A 373 22.92 -16.97 -1.05
C PRO A 373 23.07 -18.47 -0.74
N LYS A 374 22.41 -18.94 0.34
CA LYS A 374 22.45 -20.33 0.81
C LYS A 374 21.36 -21.22 0.19
N THR A 375 20.30 -20.66 -0.40
CA THR A 375 19.16 -21.43 -0.93
C THR A 375 18.99 -21.23 -2.43
N GLN A 376 18.89 -22.33 -3.19
CA GLN A 376 18.54 -22.28 -4.63
C GLN A 376 17.04 -22.02 -4.89
N ARG A 377 16.24 -21.80 -3.82
CA ARG A 377 14.81 -21.54 -3.87
C ARG A 377 14.44 -20.37 -2.95
N GLU A 378 13.39 -19.65 -3.32
CA GLU A 378 12.73 -18.64 -2.50
C GLU A 378 12.25 -19.30 -1.18
N PRO A 379 12.52 -18.74 0.01
CA PRO A 379 12.07 -19.33 1.27
C PRO A 379 10.56 -19.14 1.49
N LEU A 380 9.95 -20.00 2.31
CA LEU A 380 8.55 -19.85 2.73
C LEU A 380 8.34 -18.53 3.47
N ALA A 381 7.15 -17.94 3.33
CA ALA A 381 6.74 -16.69 3.98
C ALA A 381 6.47 -16.86 5.49
N THR A 382 7.41 -17.48 6.19
CA THR A 382 7.40 -17.76 7.63
C THR A 382 8.49 -16.93 8.30
N ALA A 383 8.10 -15.77 8.84
CA ALA A 383 9.00 -14.93 9.62
C ALA A 383 8.31 -14.37 10.86
N GLY A 384 9.08 -14.21 11.93
CA GLY A 384 8.66 -13.47 13.10
C GLY A 384 8.47 -11.99 12.78
N PRO A 385 7.69 -11.26 13.59
CA PRO A 385 6.90 -11.78 14.71
C PRO A 385 5.58 -12.44 14.28
N LEU A 386 5.10 -12.14 13.07
CA LEU A 386 3.75 -12.52 12.63
C LEU A 386 3.53 -14.03 12.53
N MET A 387 4.54 -14.82 12.16
CA MET A 387 4.40 -16.30 12.10
C MET A 387 4.02 -16.91 13.45
N ASN A 388 4.37 -16.26 14.56
CA ASN A 388 4.08 -16.72 15.92
C ASN A 388 2.72 -16.21 16.42
N LEU A 389 2.03 -15.38 15.64
CA LEU A 389 0.78 -14.71 16.03
C LEU A 389 -0.40 -15.10 15.14
N MET A 390 -0.16 -15.88 14.08
CA MET A 390 -1.20 -16.37 13.16
C MET A 390 -1.02 -17.87 12.86
N ASN A 391 -2.09 -18.52 12.41
CA ASN A 391 -2.07 -19.87 11.87
C ASN A 391 -1.71 -19.87 10.36
N ASP A 392 -1.67 -21.07 9.76
CA ASP A 392 -1.35 -21.29 8.34
C ASP A 392 -2.26 -20.52 7.37
N ASP A 393 -3.52 -20.27 7.74
CA ASP A 393 -4.52 -19.56 6.93
C ASP A 393 -4.46 -18.03 7.08
N GLY A 394 -3.64 -17.55 8.02
CA GLY A 394 -3.42 -16.14 8.33
C GLY A 394 -4.45 -15.58 9.32
N GLU A 395 -5.10 -16.46 10.09
CA GLU A 395 -6.00 -16.07 11.18
C GLU A 395 -5.21 -15.83 12.47
N PRO A 396 -5.50 -14.77 13.24
CA PRO A 396 -4.78 -14.52 14.49
C PRO A 396 -5.03 -15.60 15.55
N LEU A 397 -3.95 -16.13 16.15
CA LEU A 397 -4.03 -17.24 17.11
C LEU A 397 -4.90 -16.92 18.33
N TRP A 398 -4.94 -15.67 18.77
CA TRP A 398 -5.73 -15.29 19.94
C TRP A 398 -7.24 -15.46 19.75
N GLN A 399 -7.72 -15.50 18.49
CA GLN A 399 -9.14 -15.76 18.16
C GLN A 399 -9.48 -17.24 18.19
N LEU A 400 -8.47 -18.12 18.09
CA LEU A 400 -8.65 -19.56 18.05
C LEU A 400 -8.75 -20.15 19.46
N PRO A 401 -9.46 -21.29 19.61
CA PRO A 401 -9.40 -22.12 20.81
C PRO A 401 -7.94 -22.43 21.19
N PRO A 402 -7.57 -22.46 22.48
CA PRO A 402 -6.18 -22.70 22.92
C PRO A 402 -5.48 -23.91 22.28
N GLU A 403 -6.23 -25.00 22.05
CA GLU A 403 -5.76 -26.23 21.40
C GLU A 403 -5.45 -26.09 19.90
N GLU A 404 -5.99 -25.07 19.25
CA GLU A 404 -5.81 -24.77 17.81
C GLU A 404 -4.81 -23.62 17.57
N ARG A 405 -4.21 -23.06 18.63
CA ARG A 405 -3.24 -21.95 18.56
C ARG A 405 -1.86 -22.39 18.08
N LEU A 406 -1.80 -22.95 16.88
CA LEU A 406 -0.58 -23.41 16.25
C LEU A 406 0.00 -22.31 15.35
N PRO A 407 1.28 -21.92 15.55
CA PRO A 407 1.93 -20.93 14.69
C PRO A 407 2.09 -21.48 13.27
N VAL A 408 2.45 -20.60 12.34
CA VAL A 408 2.59 -20.95 10.92
C VAL A 408 3.68 -22.01 10.70
N PHE A 409 3.30 -23.13 10.09
CA PHE A 409 4.19 -24.14 9.53
C PHE A 409 4.21 -24.09 8.00
N SER A 410 3.03 -23.94 7.39
CA SER A 410 2.82 -23.87 5.95
C SER A 410 2.03 -22.60 5.63
N PRO A 411 2.67 -21.55 5.10
CA PRO A 411 2.00 -20.25 4.91
C PRO A 411 1.00 -20.31 3.75
N GLN A 412 -0.19 -20.85 4.00
CA GLN A 412 -1.32 -20.97 3.07
C GLN A 412 -2.32 -19.83 3.27
N TYR A 413 -1.82 -18.66 3.68
CA TYR A 413 -2.62 -17.48 3.98
C TYR A 413 -3.70 -17.26 2.92
N SER A 414 -4.96 -17.13 3.35
CA SER A 414 -6.04 -16.79 2.43
C SER A 414 -5.77 -15.45 1.74
N ARG A 415 -6.32 -15.24 0.53
CA ARG A 415 -6.09 -13.95 -0.16
C ARG A 415 -6.74 -12.78 0.59
N SER A 416 -7.80 -13.05 1.34
CA SER A 416 -8.41 -12.10 2.28
C SER A 416 -7.47 -11.72 3.42
N SER A 417 -6.75 -12.68 4.04
CA SER A 417 -5.79 -12.36 5.13
C SER A 417 -4.56 -11.59 4.65
N LEU A 418 -4.24 -11.61 3.34
CA LEU A 418 -3.26 -10.67 2.78
C LEU A 418 -3.67 -9.20 2.94
N MET A 419 -4.96 -8.89 3.09
CA MET A 419 -5.39 -7.54 3.48
C MET A 419 -4.93 -7.22 4.91
N THR A 420 -5.05 -8.16 5.86
CA THR A 420 -4.51 -7.99 7.22
C THR A 420 -3.01 -7.72 7.18
N HIS A 421 -2.24 -8.48 6.40
CA HIS A 421 -0.80 -8.23 6.23
C HIS A 421 -0.49 -6.84 5.65
N MET A 422 -1.23 -6.40 4.62
CA MET A 422 -1.09 -5.05 4.04
C MET A 422 -1.36 -3.97 5.08
N LEU A 423 -2.43 -4.12 5.87
CA LEU A 423 -2.82 -3.17 6.90
C LEU A 423 -1.81 -3.16 8.07
N CYS A 424 -1.22 -4.30 8.45
CA CYS A 424 -0.11 -4.34 9.41
C CYS A 424 1.07 -3.48 8.93
N GLU A 425 1.43 -3.57 7.64
CA GLU A 425 2.52 -2.76 7.07
C GLU A 425 2.19 -1.27 7.07
N LEU A 426 0.99 -0.89 6.62
CA LEU A 426 0.57 0.52 6.60
C LEU A 426 0.50 1.11 8.01
N LEU A 427 0.00 0.34 8.98
CA LEU A 427 -0.06 0.74 10.38
C LEU A 427 1.34 0.89 10.99
N ALA A 428 2.27 -0.03 10.69
CA ALA A 428 3.66 0.06 11.13
C ALA A 428 4.35 1.34 10.59
N GLN A 429 4.15 1.62 9.29
CA GLN A 429 4.67 2.84 8.66
C GLN A 429 4.05 4.10 9.28
N ALA A 430 2.73 4.11 9.53
CA ALA A 430 2.04 5.25 10.14
C ALA A 430 2.51 5.50 11.58
N VAL A 431 2.60 4.46 12.42
CA VAL A 431 3.04 4.63 13.81
C VAL A 431 4.51 5.07 13.90
N CYS A 432 5.35 4.57 13.00
CA CYS A 432 6.71 5.08 12.83
C CYS A 432 6.71 6.57 12.44
N GLN A 433 5.92 6.94 11.43
CA GLN A 433 5.85 8.30 10.90
C GLN A 433 5.36 9.33 11.92
N ILE A 434 4.27 9.06 12.65
CA ILE A 434 3.68 10.03 13.59
C ILE A 434 4.64 10.39 14.73
N ASN A 435 5.54 9.46 15.09
CA ASN A 435 6.55 9.67 16.13
C ASN A 435 7.95 10.03 15.58
N SER A 436 8.12 10.01 14.26
CA SER A 436 9.37 10.42 13.61
C SER A 436 9.74 11.86 13.96
N VAL A 437 11.04 12.11 14.11
CA VAL A 437 11.57 13.44 14.44
C VAL A 437 11.15 14.47 13.39
N ALA A 438 11.21 14.10 12.11
CA ALA A 438 10.80 14.93 10.98
C ALA A 438 9.35 15.40 11.11
N SER A 439 8.41 14.46 11.31
CA SER A 439 6.99 14.78 11.47
C SER A 439 6.74 15.68 12.67
N ARG A 440 7.31 15.36 13.83
CA ARG A 440 7.08 16.13 15.06
C ARG A 440 7.68 17.54 15.01
N LEU A 441 8.81 17.72 14.31
CA LEU A 441 9.36 19.06 14.07
C LEU A 441 8.47 19.88 13.14
N ARG A 442 7.92 19.25 12.09
CA ARG A 442 7.02 19.91 11.13
C ARG A 442 5.70 20.35 11.76
N MET A 443 5.13 19.53 12.65
CA MET A 443 3.80 19.76 13.23
C MET A 443 3.80 20.56 14.54
N GLY A 444 4.98 20.81 15.13
CA GLY A 444 5.09 21.43 16.46
C GLY A 444 5.01 20.41 17.60
N ASN A 445 5.10 20.88 18.85
CA ASN A 445 5.17 20.01 20.04
C ASN A 445 6.23 18.89 19.89
N ALA A 446 7.44 19.29 19.50
CA ALA A 446 8.50 18.38 19.05
C ALA A 446 9.03 17.40 20.13
N SER A 447 8.56 17.49 21.37
CA SER A 447 8.89 16.55 22.45
C SER A 447 7.69 15.76 22.97
N SER A 448 6.49 15.99 22.44
CA SER A 448 5.29 15.22 22.80
C SER A 448 5.18 13.96 21.95
N PRO A 449 4.89 12.79 22.56
CA PRO A 449 4.53 11.58 21.83
C PRO A 449 3.26 11.79 20.99
N ARG A 450 3.14 11.06 19.90
CA ARG A 450 1.90 10.92 19.13
C ARG A 450 1.27 9.57 19.41
N GLN A 451 -0.04 9.56 19.55
CA GLN A 451 -0.81 8.36 19.82
C GLN A 451 -2.00 8.26 18.89
N LEU A 452 -2.14 7.13 18.20
CA LEU A 452 -3.32 6.89 17.37
C LEU A 452 -4.57 6.81 18.25
N ARG A 453 -5.59 7.57 17.88
CA ARG A 453 -6.91 7.64 18.50
C ARG A 453 -7.95 6.97 17.61
N GLN A 454 -8.01 7.35 16.34
CA GLN A 454 -8.94 6.77 15.37
C GLN A 454 -8.24 6.34 14.07
N LEU A 455 -8.79 5.30 13.45
CA LEU A 455 -8.46 4.78 12.13
C LEU A 455 -9.72 4.84 11.27
N ILE A 456 -9.69 5.69 10.25
CA ILE A 456 -10.84 5.98 9.39
C ILE A 456 -10.56 5.37 8.02
N LEU A 457 -11.37 4.41 7.59
CA LEU A 457 -11.27 3.77 6.28
C LEU A 457 -12.38 4.30 5.37
N THR A 458 -12.00 4.85 4.21
CA THR A 458 -12.98 5.18 3.16
C THR A 458 -13.41 3.92 2.41
N LEU A 459 -14.66 3.90 1.95
CA LEU A 459 -15.25 2.75 1.26
C LEU A 459 -15.80 3.09 -0.12
N PRO A 460 -15.80 2.13 -1.08
CA PRO A 460 -16.58 2.27 -2.30
C PRO A 460 -18.07 2.47 -2.01
N SER A 461 -18.76 3.18 -2.90
CA SER A 461 -20.16 3.54 -2.71
C SER A 461 -21.07 2.31 -2.68
N ALA A 462 -20.87 1.31 -3.55
CA ALA A 462 -21.70 0.10 -3.53
C ALA A 462 -20.99 -1.13 -2.94
N MET A 463 -20.10 -0.94 -1.97
CA MET A 463 -19.46 -2.09 -1.31
C MET A 463 -20.51 -2.94 -0.55
N PRO A 464 -20.67 -4.24 -0.87
CA PRO A 464 -21.60 -5.12 -0.17
C PRO A 464 -21.32 -5.18 1.33
N LYS A 465 -22.38 -5.26 2.16
CA LYS A 465 -22.25 -5.29 3.64
C LYS A 465 -21.29 -6.37 4.13
N GLN A 466 -21.42 -7.59 3.62
CA GLN A 466 -20.51 -8.68 3.97
C GLN A 466 -19.03 -8.35 3.68
N GLU A 467 -18.72 -7.71 2.54
CA GLU A 467 -17.33 -7.27 2.28
C GLU A 467 -16.90 -6.16 3.26
N ARG A 468 -17.81 -5.24 3.65
CA ARG A 468 -17.50 -4.17 4.62
C ARG A 468 -17.12 -4.76 5.97
N GLU A 469 -17.85 -5.76 6.44
CA GLU A 469 -17.55 -6.46 7.69
C GLU A 469 -16.23 -7.23 7.64
N ILE A 470 -15.94 -7.91 6.52
CA ILE A 470 -14.63 -8.54 6.33
C ILE A 470 -13.53 -7.47 6.42
N PHE A 471 -13.68 -6.31 5.76
CA PHE A 471 -12.66 -5.27 5.83
C PHE A 471 -12.46 -4.71 7.25
N ARG A 472 -13.56 -4.51 7.99
CA ARG A 472 -13.51 -4.10 9.40
C ARG A 472 -12.73 -5.11 10.23
N ARG A 473 -13.06 -6.40 10.09
CA ARG A 473 -12.35 -7.49 10.77
C ARG A 473 -10.87 -7.50 10.42
N ARG A 474 -10.49 -7.39 9.14
CA ARG A 474 -9.07 -7.35 8.71
C ARG A 474 -8.30 -6.18 9.33
N MET A 475 -8.92 -5.02 9.51
CA MET A 475 -8.31 -3.90 10.22
C MET A 475 -8.16 -4.16 11.72
N GLN A 476 -9.19 -4.73 12.38
CA GLN A 476 -9.11 -5.12 13.79
C GLN A 476 -7.99 -6.13 14.05
N GLU A 477 -7.88 -7.15 13.19
CA GLU A 477 -6.82 -8.14 13.22
C GLU A 477 -5.44 -7.47 13.06
N ALA A 478 -5.30 -6.55 12.10
CA ALA A 478 -4.03 -5.87 11.86
C ALA A 478 -3.58 -5.02 13.06
N ILE A 479 -4.49 -4.30 13.74
CA ILE A 479 -4.17 -3.57 14.97
C ILE A 479 -3.72 -4.55 16.06
N ALA A 480 -4.46 -5.64 16.28
CA ALA A 480 -4.13 -6.65 17.28
C ALA A 480 -2.74 -7.25 17.04
N LEU A 481 -2.45 -7.60 15.79
CA LEU A 481 -1.18 -8.20 15.38
C LEU A 481 -0.02 -7.23 15.56
N VAL A 482 -0.16 -5.97 15.16
CA VAL A 482 0.89 -4.96 15.37
C VAL A 482 1.13 -4.70 16.86
N TRP A 483 0.07 -4.58 17.67
CA TRP A 483 0.19 -4.37 19.12
C TRP A 483 0.89 -5.53 19.81
N LYS A 484 0.55 -6.77 19.45
CA LYS A 484 1.18 -7.98 19.99
C LYS A 484 2.62 -8.10 19.51
N ALA A 485 2.88 -7.88 18.22
CA ALA A 485 4.21 -7.94 17.61
C ALA A 485 5.21 -6.93 18.20
N LEU A 486 4.74 -5.77 18.66
CA LEU A 486 5.57 -4.75 19.32
C LEU A 486 5.63 -4.91 20.86
N GLY A 487 5.02 -5.96 21.41
CA GLY A 487 4.96 -6.22 22.85
C GLY A 487 4.10 -5.22 23.62
N TRP A 488 3.22 -4.47 22.94
CA TRP A 488 2.30 -3.52 23.59
C TRP A 488 1.09 -4.20 24.19
N HIS A 489 0.75 -5.41 23.73
CA HIS A 489 -0.31 -6.25 24.28
C HIS A 489 0.15 -7.71 24.40
N PRO A 490 -0.22 -8.46 25.46
CA PRO A 490 0.18 -9.86 25.61
C PRO A 490 -0.31 -10.75 24.45
N HIS A 491 0.52 -11.71 24.02
CA HIS A 491 0.28 -12.52 22.81
C HIS A 491 -1.01 -13.37 22.89
N ASP A 492 -1.26 -14.04 24.02
CA ASP A 492 -2.39 -14.97 24.16
C ASP A 492 -3.70 -14.33 24.61
N ASP A 493 -3.64 -13.08 25.08
CA ASP A 493 -4.78 -12.38 25.66
C ASP A 493 -5.76 -11.89 24.60
N ASP A 494 -7.05 -11.90 24.95
CA ASP A 494 -8.14 -11.39 24.12
C ASP A 494 -7.90 -9.92 23.67
N PHE A 495 -8.31 -9.63 22.44
CA PHE A 495 -8.28 -8.30 21.83
C PHE A 495 -9.65 -7.88 21.24
N SER A 496 -10.65 -8.77 21.29
CA SER A 496 -11.96 -8.54 20.67
C SER A 496 -12.80 -7.49 21.40
N ALA A 497 -12.76 -7.51 22.74
CA ALA A 497 -13.56 -6.62 23.57
C ALA A 497 -12.72 -5.51 24.21
N GLU A 498 -13.38 -4.39 24.55
CA GLU A 498 -12.77 -3.24 25.24
C GLU A 498 -12.03 -3.68 26.53
N LYS A 499 -12.58 -4.64 27.27
CA LYS A 499 -11.94 -5.21 28.47
C LYS A 499 -10.60 -5.88 28.16
N GLY A 500 -10.49 -6.58 27.04
CA GLY A 500 -9.24 -7.18 26.57
C GLY A 500 -8.25 -6.10 26.16
N GLN A 501 -8.70 -5.15 25.33
CA GLN A 501 -7.88 -4.04 24.81
C GLN A 501 -7.27 -3.17 25.91
N ARG A 502 -7.94 -2.98 27.05
CA ARG A 502 -7.43 -2.25 28.24
C ARG A 502 -6.15 -2.84 28.85
N LYS A 503 -5.76 -4.07 28.50
CA LYS A 503 -4.47 -4.64 28.91
C LYS A 503 -3.28 -4.10 28.09
N SER A 504 -3.55 -3.39 27.00
CA SER A 504 -2.51 -2.80 26.17
C SER A 504 -1.80 -1.65 26.88
N ARG A 505 -0.47 -1.60 26.79
CA ARG A 505 0.35 -0.49 27.29
C ARG A 505 0.18 0.77 26.45
N VAL A 506 0.04 0.59 25.14
CA VAL A 506 -0.28 1.65 24.19
C VAL A 506 -1.78 1.56 23.89
N PRO A 507 -2.56 2.65 24.03
CA PRO A 507 -4.00 2.58 23.82
C PRO A 507 -4.36 2.16 22.39
N VAL A 508 -5.43 1.37 22.28
CA VAL A 508 -5.90 0.81 21.01
C VAL A 508 -6.78 1.84 20.29
N PRO A 509 -6.54 2.15 19.00
CA PRO A 509 -7.36 3.10 18.25
C PRO A 509 -8.73 2.52 17.88
N GLU A 510 -9.74 3.39 17.80
CA GLU A 510 -11.08 3.06 17.28
C GLU A 510 -11.08 2.97 15.75
N ILE A 511 -11.99 2.17 15.18
CA ILE A 511 -12.14 2.03 13.72
C ILE A 511 -13.46 2.67 13.28
N GLN A 512 -13.40 3.54 12.27
CA GLN A 512 -14.56 4.17 11.65
C GLN A 512 -14.60 3.86 10.14
N MET A 513 -15.79 3.54 9.62
CA MET A 513 -15.99 3.12 8.22
C MET A 513 -17.32 3.62 7.62
N GLU A 514 -17.73 4.83 7.99
CA GLU A 514 -19.04 5.40 7.62
C GLU A 514 -19.04 6.16 6.30
N TRP A 515 -17.88 6.66 5.86
CA TRP A 515 -17.80 7.56 4.70
C TRP A 515 -17.40 6.84 3.43
N ASP A 516 -18.16 7.09 2.36
CA ASP A 516 -17.83 6.59 1.02
C ASP A 516 -17.01 7.58 0.19
N GLU A 517 -16.23 7.01 -0.74
CA GLU A 517 -15.27 7.70 -1.59
C GLU A 517 -15.92 8.80 -2.45
N ALA A 518 -17.10 8.52 -3.03
CA ALA A 518 -17.79 9.46 -3.91
C ALA A 518 -18.33 10.69 -3.13
N SER A 519 -18.97 10.47 -1.98
CA SER A 519 -19.46 11.56 -1.11
C SER A 519 -18.30 12.41 -0.57
N CYS A 520 -17.16 11.78 -0.25
CA CYS A 520 -15.95 12.50 0.16
C CYS A 520 -15.45 13.47 -0.93
N GLY A 521 -15.48 13.06 -2.20
CA GLY A 521 -15.14 13.93 -3.33
C GLY A 521 -16.03 15.18 -3.42
N GLN A 522 -17.33 15.05 -3.10
CA GLN A 522 -18.23 16.20 -3.05
C GLN A 522 -17.87 17.19 -1.96
N LEU A 523 -17.43 16.70 -0.79
CA LEU A 523 -17.07 17.56 0.32
C LEU A 523 -15.83 18.42 0.04
N VAL A 524 -14.84 17.86 -0.69
CA VAL A 524 -13.67 18.62 -1.15
C VAL A 524 -14.10 19.82 -2.01
N TRP A 525 -14.96 19.57 -3.00
CA TRP A 525 -15.48 20.62 -3.87
C TRP A 525 -16.33 21.62 -3.10
N LEU A 526 -17.25 21.15 -2.25
CA LEU A 526 -18.15 21.98 -1.46
C LEU A 526 -17.39 22.91 -0.51
N TYR A 527 -16.38 22.39 0.17
CA TYR A 527 -15.51 23.18 1.04
C TYR A 527 -14.74 24.23 0.24
N ASN A 528 -14.14 23.83 -0.90
CA ASN A 528 -13.37 24.75 -1.74
C ASN A 528 -14.24 25.88 -2.29
N GLU A 529 -15.40 25.57 -2.89
CA GLU A 529 -16.31 26.59 -3.38
C GLU A 529 -16.77 27.53 -2.26
N ALA A 530 -17.27 26.97 -1.15
CA ALA A 530 -17.80 27.78 -0.06
C ALA A 530 -16.74 28.69 0.57
N MET A 531 -15.56 28.15 0.90
CA MET A 531 -14.55 28.86 1.70
C MET A 531 -13.56 29.65 0.86
N VAL A 532 -13.20 29.16 -0.32
CA VAL A 532 -12.20 29.78 -1.19
C VAL A 532 -12.87 30.69 -2.20
N HIS A 533 -13.69 30.15 -3.10
CA HIS A 533 -14.24 30.93 -4.23
C HIS A 533 -15.29 31.95 -3.79
N PHE A 534 -16.12 31.58 -2.81
CA PHE A 534 -17.17 32.47 -2.27
C PHE A 534 -16.78 33.14 -0.95
N ALA A 535 -15.54 32.96 -0.47
CA ALA A 535 -15.00 33.60 0.74
C ALA A 535 -15.90 33.48 1.99
N GLY A 536 -16.57 32.33 2.15
CA GLY A 536 -17.49 32.04 3.25
C GLY A 536 -18.95 32.47 3.01
N GLN A 537 -19.30 32.97 1.81
CA GLN A 537 -20.66 33.38 1.45
C GLN A 537 -21.47 32.20 0.87
N THR A 538 -21.69 31.17 1.69
CA THR A 538 -22.33 29.90 1.28
C THR A 538 -23.70 30.08 0.63
N GLU A 539 -24.51 31.05 1.08
CA GLU A 539 -25.83 31.31 0.46
C GLU A 539 -25.71 31.79 -0.99
N ARG A 540 -24.74 32.66 -1.29
CA ARG A 540 -24.52 33.14 -2.65
C ARG A 540 -24.00 32.03 -3.54
N PHE A 541 -23.12 31.18 -3.01
CA PHE A 541 -22.66 29.98 -3.67
C PHE A 541 -23.85 29.09 -4.09
N PHE A 542 -24.72 28.74 -3.16
CA PHE A 542 -25.88 27.90 -3.45
C PHE A 542 -26.84 28.54 -4.45
N ALA A 543 -27.16 29.83 -4.28
CA ALA A 543 -28.04 30.55 -5.19
C ALA A 543 -27.47 30.66 -6.61
N SER A 544 -26.14 30.75 -6.76
CA SER A 544 -25.48 30.85 -8.08
C SER A 544 -25.52 29.54 -8.88
N LEU A 545 -25.51 28.39 -8.18
CA LEU A 545 -25.50 27.08 -8.82
C LEU A 545 -26.88 26.41 -8.85
N ALA A 546 -27.85 26.85 -8.05
CA ALA A 546 -29.20 26.31 -8.13
C ALA A 546 -29.77 26.48 -9.55
N ARG A 547 -30.27 25.39 -10.13
CA ARG A 547 -30.89 25.39 -11.45
C ARG A 547 -32.30 25.99 -11.39
N PRO A 548 -32.64 26.93 -12.29
CA PRO A 548 -33.97 27.53 -12.31
C PRO A 548 -35.07 26.58 -12.82
N ASP A 549 -34.70 25.55 -13.59
CA ASP A 549 -35.62 24.54 -14.11
C ASP A 549 -35.96 23.43 -13.09
N ARG A 550 -35.30 23.40 -11.93
CA ARG A 550 -35.61 22.47 -10.85
C ARG A 550 -36.72 23.03 -9.97
N GLU A 551 -37.82 22.29 -9.85
CA GLU A 551 -38.91 22.66 -8.95
C GLU A 551 -38.42 22.74 -7.50
N THR A 552 -38.75 23.85 -6.82
CA THR A 552 -38.44 24.02 -5.41
C THR A 552 -39.51 23.30 -4.58
N PRO A 553 -39.15 22.41 -3.63
CA PRO A 553 -40.12 21.75 -2.78
C PRO A 553 -41.03 22.76 -2.04
N PRO A 554 -42.31 22.43 -1.79
CA PRO A 554 -43.21 23.30 -1.04
C PRO A 554 -42.62 23.67 0.33
N GLY A 555 -42.50 24.97 0.62
CA GLY A 555 -41.93 25.47 1.87
C GLY A 555 -40.41 25.63 1.88
N ALA A 556 -39.69 25.21 0.84
CA ALA A 556 -38.26 25.47 0.69
C ALA A 556 -37.99 26.85 0.07
N THR A 557 -36.92 27.50 0.51
CA THR A 557 -36.48 28.78 -0.06
C THR A 557 -35.63 28.53 -1.32
N PRO A 558 -35.97 29.10 -2.48
CA PRO A 558 -35.17 28.98 -3.70
C PRO A 558 -33.71 29.40 -3.47
N GLY A 559 -32.76 28.67 -4.05
CA GLY A 559 -31.33 28.98 -3.93
C GLY A 559 -30.67 28.57 -2.62
N ARG A 560 -31.37 27.85 -1.71
CA ARG A 560 -30.79 27.28 -0.48
C ARG A 560 -30.57 25.77 -0.52
N GLN A 561 -30.73 25.16 -1.70
CA GLN A 561 -30.61 23.72 -1.90
C GLN A 561 -29.80 23.41 -3.15
N LEU A 562 -28.84 22.49 -3.07
CA LEU A 562 -28.04 22.02 -4.21
C LEU A 562 -28.05 20.49 -4.26
N ARG A 563 -28.32 19.92 -5.42
CA ARG A 563 -28.13 18.49 -5.71
C ARG A 563 -26.84 18.30 -6.48
N VAL A 564 -25.92 17.57 -5.88
CA VAL A 564 -24.59 17.32 -6.45
C VAL A 564 -24.49 15.83 -6.70
N ALA A 565 -24.14 15.48 -7.93
CA ALA A 565 -23.71 14.15 -8.29
C ALA A 565 -22.19 14.09 -8.35
N SER A 566 -21.61 12.97 -7.97
CA SER A 566 -20.19 12.68 -8.15
C SER A 566 -20.01 11.29 -8.73
N ILE A 567 -19.26 11.16 -9.82
CA ILE A 567 -18.78 9.87 -10.34
C ILE A 567 -17.28 9.77 -10.02
N ASP A 568 -16.90 8.78 -9.22
CA ASP A 568 -15.51 8.43 -8.92
C ASP A 568 -15.10 7.19 -9.73
N ILE A 569 -14.13 7.35 -10.61
CA ILE A 569 -13.62 6.25 -11.44
C ILE A 569 -12.28 5.80 -10.88
N GLY A 570 -12.31 4.81 -10.00
CA GLY A 570 -11.11 4.23 -9.41
C GLY A 570 -10.35 3.31 -10.36
N GLY A 571 -9.39 2.57 -9.79
CA GLY A 571 -8.68 1.52 -10.54
C GLY A 571 -9.50 0.24 -10.73
N GLY A 572 -10.42 -0.07 -9.80
CA GLY A 572 -11.23 -1.30 -9.87
C GLY A 572 -12.72 -1.13 -9.63
N THR A 573 -13.18 0.06 -9.25
CA THR A 573 -14.60 0.37 -9.12
C THR A 573 -14.92 1.74 -9.73
N THR A 574 -16.12 1.87 -10.26
CA THR A 574 -16.73 3.16 -10.63
C THR A 574 -17.90 3.38 -9.69
N ASP A 575 -17.81 4.40 -8.87
CA ASP A 575 -18.72 4.68 -7.76
C ASP A 575 -19.45 6.00 -7.98
N MET A 576 -20.69 6.10 -7.52
CA MET A 576 -21.49 7.31 -7.63
C MET A 576 -22.25 7.61 -6.34
N ALA A 577 -22.31 8.89 -6.00
CA ALA A 577 -23.21 9.42 -4.98
C ALA A 577 -23.96 10.64 -5.53
N ILE A 578 -25.24 10.77 -5.19
CA ILE A 578 -26.09 11.92 -5.44
C ILE A 578 -26.60 12.39 -4.08
N ALA A 579 -26.20 13.58 -3.66
CA ALA A 579 -26.61 14.16 -2.39
C ALA A 579 -27.27 15.52 -2.61
N GLU A 580 -28.31 15.78 -1.81
CA GLU A 580 -28.90 17.10 -1.65
C GLU A 580 -28.29 17.79 -0.43
N TYR A 581 -27.74 18.97 -0.63
CA TYR A 581 -27.25 19.83 0.43
C TYR A 581 -28.27 20.94 0.66
N GLN A 582 -28.69 21.11 1.90
CA GLN A 582 -29.62 22.14 2.31
C GLN A 582 -28.97 23.08 3.32
N LEU A 583 -29.19 24.39 3.14
CA LEU A 583 -28.82 25.41 4.12
C LEU A 583 -29.94 25.56 5.15
N ASP A 584 -29.58 25.63 6.44
CA ASP A 584 -30.51 25.97 7.52
C ASP A 584 -30.91 27.47 7.50
N ASP A 585 -31.67 27.93 8.50
CA ASP A 585 -32.08 29.34 8.63
C ASP A 585 -31.00 30.24 9.26
N GLY A 586 -29.75 29.78 9.34
CA GLY A 586 -28.61 30.58 9.78
C GLY A 586 -28.36 31.77 8.85
N VAL A 587 -27.62 32.77 9.34
CA VAL A 587 -27.30 34.00 8.58
C VAL A 587 -25.79 34.19 8.49
N GLY A 588 -25.31 34.59 7.31
CA GLY A 588 -23.90 34.89 7.08
C GLY A 588 -23.00 33.65 7.24
N SER A 589 -21.92 33.77 8.03
CA SER A 589 -20.97 32.67 8.26
C SER A 589 -21.47 31.57 9.20
N ASN A 590 -22.67 31.73 9.78
CA ASN A 590 -23.27 30.77 10.72
C ASN A 590 -24.26 29.82 10.05
N VAL A 591 -24.40 29.87 8.73
CA VAL A 591 -25.23 28.93 7.97
C VAL A 591 -24.65 27.52 8.12
N LYS A 592 -25.52 26.55 8.38
CA LYS A 592 -25.19 25.13 8.42
C LYS A 592 -25.62 24.43 7.14
N ILE A 593 -24.74 23.57 6.63
CA ILE A 593 -25.02 22.70 5.49
C ILE A 593 -25.39 21.30 6.02
N SER A 594 -26.57 20.84 5.66
CA SER A 594 -27.10 19.51 5.97
C SER A 594 -27.18 18.67 4.69
N PRO A 595 -26.40 17.56 4.59
CA PRO A 595 -26.49 16.65 3.46
C PRO A 595 -27.64 15.64 3.64
N THR A 596 -28.25 15.24 2.53
CA THR A 596 -29.17 14.10 2.42
C THR A 596 -28.75 13.26 1.22
N LEU A 597 -28.30 12.03 1.45
CA LEU A 597 -27.95 11.11 0.37
C LEU A 597 -29.24 10.64 -0.33
N LEU A 598 -29.41 11.01 -1.61
CA LEU A 598 -30.59 10.66 -2.39
C LEU A 598 -30.41 9.31 -3.11
N PHE A 599 -29.21 9.07 -3.63
CA PHE A 599 -28.89 7.86 -4.38
C PHE A 599 -27.40 7.58 -4.34
N ARG A 600 -27.03 6.29 -4.26
CA ARG A 600 -25.67 5.80 -4.41
C ARG A 600 -25.69 4.56 -5.30
N GLU A 601 -24.62 4.33 -6.04
CA GLU A 601 -24.41 3.11 -6.84
C GLU A 601 -22.91 2.87 -7.04
N GLY A 602 -22.51 1.66 -7.44
CA GLY A 602 -21.14 1.37 -7.84
C GLY A 602 -21.00 0.06 -8.61
N PHE A 603 -20.02 0.02 -9.51
CA PHE A 603 -19.76 -1.09 -10.41
C PHE A 603 -18.31 -1.53 -10.34
N LYS A 604 -18.05 -2.84 -10.43
CA LYS A 604 -16.70 -3.44 -10.43
C LYS A 604 -16.03 -3.37 -11.83
N VAL A 605 -16.17 -2.23 -12.50
CA VAL A 605 -15.60 -1.92 -13.82
C VAL A 605 -15.01 -0.51 -13.77
N ALA A 606 -13.73 -0.35 -14.06
CA ALA A 606 -13.05 0.94 -13.89
C ALA A 606 -11.73 1.05 -14.71
N GLY A 607 -10.73 1.76 -14.17
CA GLY A 607 -9.47 2.05 -14.86
C GLY A 607 -8.65 0.83 -15.31
N ASP A 608 -8.56 -0.22 -14.50
CA ASP A 608 -7.82 -1.43 -14.89
C ASP A 608 -8.52 -2.20 -16.04
N ASP A 609 -9.84 -2.07 -16.17
CA ASP A 609 -10.60 -2.65 -17.30
C ASP A 609 -10.43 -1.84 -18.57
N ILE A 610 -10.32 -0.50 -18.47
CA ILE A 610 -9.94 0.36 -19.60
C ILE A 610 -8.52 0.01 -20.07
N LEU A 611 -7.59 -0.23 -19.14
CA LEU A 611 -6.24 -0.69 -19.48
C LEU A 611 -6.27 -2.04 -20.20
N LEU A 612 -7.07 -2.99 -19.72
CA LEU A 612 -7.23 -4.29 -20.37
C LEU A 612 -7.84 -4.14 -21.78
N ASP A 613 -8.85 -3.28 -21.95
CA ASP A 613 -9.44 -2.99 -23.26
C ASP A 613 -8.40 -2.43 -24.22
N VAL A 614 -7.54 -1.50 -23.79
CA VAL A 614 -6.45 -0.95 -24.61
C VAL A 614 -5.43 -2.03 -24.98
N ILE A 615 -5.03 -2.88 -24.02
CA ILE A 615 -4.12 -3.99 -24.29
C ILE A 615 -4.72 -4.92 -25.36
N GLN A 616 -6.00 -5.28 -25.23
CA GLN A 616 -6.69 -6.19 -26.14
C GLN A 616 -6.98 -5.59 -27.51
N ARG A 617 -7.19 -4.28 -27.60
CA ARG A 617 -7.52 -3.57 -28.85
C ARG A 617 -6.30 -3.10 -29.63
N CYS A 618 -5.20 -2.80 -28.95
CA CYS A 618 -4.04 -2.18 -29.57
C CYS A 618 -2.80 -3.07 -29.51
N VAL A 619 -2.42 -3.52 -28.31
CA VAL A 619 -1.13 -4.17 -28.08
C VAL A 619 -1.12 -5.61 -28.60
N LEU A 620 -2.12 -6.41 -28.23
CA LEU A 620 -2.19 -7.82 -28.66
C LEU A 620 -2.37 -7.97 -30.18
N PRO A 621 -3.24 -7.19 -30.86
CA PRO A 621 -3.36 -7.25 -32.31
C PRO A 621 -2.06 -6.88 -33.04
N ALA A 622 -1.34 -5.85 -32.59
CA ALA A 622 -0.05 -5.46 -33.16
C ALA A 622 0.98 -6.59 -33.07
N LEU A 623 1.08 -7.26 -31.92
CA LEU A 623 1.96 -8.41 -31.73
C LEU A 623 1.55 -9.58 -32.63
N GLN A 624 0.25 -9.90 -32.69
CA GLN A 624 -0.26 -10.99 -33.52
C GLN A 624 -0.01 -10.76 -35.01
N GLU A 625 -0.26 -9.54 -35.51
CA GLU A 625 0.01 -9.18 -36.90
C GLU A 625 1.50 -9.27 -37.23
N HIS A 626 2.37 -8.83 -36.31
CA HIS A 626 3.82 -8.93 -36.51
C HIS A 626 4.31 -10.39 -36.53
N LEU A 627 3.76 -11.25 -35.67
CA LEU A 627 4.04 -12.70 -35.70
C LEU A 627 3.61 -13.34 -37.03
N GLN A 628 2.43 -12.97 -37.55
CA GLN A 628 1.96 -13.46 -38.85
C GLN A 628 2.88 -13.01 -39.99
N LYS A 629 3.31 -11.73 -40.00
CA LYS A 629 4.27 -11.20 -40.98
C LYS A 629 5.63 -11.89 -40.90
N ALA A 630 6.05 -12.32 -39.70
CA ALA A 630 7.27 -13.09 -39.50
C ALA A 630 7.16 -14.56 -39.95
N GLY A 631 5.98 -15.04 -40.32
CA GLY A 631 5.76 -16.38 -40.87
C GLY A 631 5.17 -17.40 -39.88
N VAL A 632 4.71 -16.98 -38.70
CA VAL A 632 4.00 -17.88 -37.76
C VAL A 632 2.63 -18.26 -38.34
N ALA A 633 2.44 -19.55 -38.65
CA ALA A 633 1.25 -20.04 -39.36
C ALA A 633 -0.05 -19.90 -38.54
N ASP A 634 -0.01 -20.20 -37.24
CA ASP A 634 -1.16 -20.08 -36.32
C ASP A 634 -0.80 -19.18 -35.13
N ALA A 635 -0.69 -17.88 -35.41
CA ALA A 635 -0.38 -16.89 -34.38
C ALA A 635 -1.45 -16.81 -33.28
N ALA A 636 -2.73 -17.06 -33.60
CA ALA A 636 -3.82 -17.00 -32.63
C ALA A 636 -3.69 -18.10 -31.56
N THR A 637 -3.35 -19.34 -31.96
CA THR A 637 -3.10 -20.43 -31.01
C THR A 637 -1.86 -20.17 -30.15
N LEU A 638 -0.79 -19.59 -30.74
CA LEU A 638 0.40 -19.20 -29.98
C LEU A 638 0.06 -18.13 -28.93
N MET A 639 -0.67 -17.07 -29.32
CA MET A 639 -1.12 -16.00 -28.42
C MET A 639 -2.02 -16.56 -27.30
N SER A 640 -2.95 -17.47 -27.63
CA SER A 640 -3.78 -18.15 -26.64
C SER A 640 -2.98 -19.01 -25.67
N THR A 641 -1.86 -19.60 -26.11
CA THR A 641 -1.00 -20.43 -25.27
C THR A 641 -0.16 -19.57 -24.33
N LEU A 642 0.39 -18.47 -24.85
CA LEU A 642 1.25 -17.56 -24.09
C LEU A 642 0.46 -16.68 -23.12
N PHE A 643 -0.69 -16.17 -23.57
CA PHE A 643 -1.39 -15.05 -22.92
C PHE A 643 -2.86 -15.33 -22.61
N GLY A 644 -3.37 -16.51 -22.97
CA GLY A 644 -4.74 -16.93 -22.65
C GLY A 644 -4.85 -17.70 -21.33
N ASP A 645 -6.09 -17.99 -20.94
CA ASP A 645 -6.40 -18.90 -19.82
C ASP A 645 -6.35 -20.35 -20.32
N SER A 646 -5.19 -21.00 -20.18
CA SER A 646 -4.97 -22.39 -20.59
C SER A 646 -5.16 -23.39 -19.46
N GLY A 647 -5.62 -22.97 -18.27
CA GLY A 647 -5.80 -23.84 -17.10
C GLY A 647 -4.50 -24.46 -16.55
N ARG A 648 -3.32 -24.06 -17.04
CA ARG A 648 -2.02 -24.55 -16.55
C ARG A 648 -1.62 -23.84 -15.25
N MET A 649 -1.45 -24.61 -14.18
CA MET A 649 -1.09 -24.11 -12.82
C MET A 649 0.43 -24.18 -12.53
N ASP A 650 1.28 -24.03 -13.55
CA ASP A 650 2.72 -24.26 -13.48
C ASP A 650 3.57 -22.98 -13.63
N THR A 651 4.89 -23.14 -13.76
CA THR A 651 5.90 -22.08 -14.00
C THR A 651 5.55 -21.17 -15.18
N GLN A 652 4.77 -21.64 -16.18
CA GLN A 652 4.34 -20.83 -17.31
C GLN A 652 3.32 -19.77 -16.87
N ALA A 653 2.49 -20.04 -15.86
CA ALA A 653 1.55 -19.05 -15.32
C ALA A 653 2.29 -17.86 -14.70
N ILE A 654 3.41 -18.11 -14.01
CA ILE A 654 4.24 -17.04 -13.42
C ILE A 654 4.88 -16.20 -14.52
N LEU A 655 5.45 -16.83 -15.56
CA LEU A 655 6.06 -16.11 -16.68
C LEU A 655 5.03 -15.33 -17.51
N ARG A 656 3.81 -15.85 -17.66
CA ARG A 656 2.67 -15.13 -18.25
C ARG A 656 2.32 -13.90 -17.41
N GLN A 657 2.19 -14.05 -16.10
CA GLN A 657 1.99 -12.92 -15.18
C GLN A 657 3.11 -11.89 -15.32
N GLN A 658 4.38 -12.31 -15.29
CA GLN A 658 5.53 -11.42 -15.44
C GLN A 658 5.55 -10.73 -16.81
N THR A 659 5.12 -11.40 -17.88
CA THR A 659 4.97 -10.76 -19.19
C THR A 659 3.90 -9.67 -19.15
N ALA A 660 2.76 -9.92 -18.50
CA ALA A 660 1.73 -8.88 -18.34
C ALA A 660 2.27 -7.66 -17.57
N LEU A 661 3.02 -7.90 -16.48
CA LEU A 661 3.58 -6.84 -15.63
C LEU A 661 4.73 -6.06 -16.28
N GLN A 662 5.60 -6.73 -17.04
CA GLN A 662 6.83 -6.15 -17.58
C GLN A 662 6.69 -5.66 -19.03
N LEU A 663 5.69 -6.16 -19.77
CA LEU A 663 5.46 -5.81 -21.19
C LEU A 663 4.09 -5.16 -21.40
N PHE A 664 2.98 -5.88 -21.17
CA PHE A 664 1.66 -5.39 -21.60
C PHE A 664 1.14 -4.21 -20.79
N MET A 665 1.26 -4.22 -19.46
CA MET A 665 0.82 -3.11 -18.61
C MET A 665 1.61 -1.82 -18.89
N PRO A 666 2.97 -1.84 -18.96
CA PRO A 666 3.73 -0.67 -19.37
C PRO A 666 3.33 -0.12 -20.74
N LEU A 667 3.13 -0.98 -21.75
CA LEU A 667 2.69 -0.56 -23.09
C LEU A 667 1.29 0.05 -23.07
N GLY A 668 0.34 -0.59 -22.39
CA GLY A 668 -1.02 -0.06 -22.25
C GLY A 668 -1.05 1.28 -21.50
N HIS A 669 -0.26 1.43 -20.44
CA HIS A 669 -0.11 2.72 -19.75
C HIS A 669 0.56 3.78 -20.61
N ALA A 670 1.52 3.42 -21.47
CA ALA A 670 2.14 4.36 -22.40
C ALA A 670 1.11 4.87 -23.43
N ILE A 671 0.25 4.00 -23.96
CA ILE A 671 -0.86 4.39 -24.85
C ILE A 671 -1.83 5.32 -24.11
N LEU A 672 -2.30 4.93 -22.91
CA LEU A 672 -3.23 5.75 -22.13
C LEU A 672 -2.63 7.12 -21.78
N SER A 673 -1.36 7.15 -21.38
CA SER A 673 -0.66 8.40 -21.06
C SER A 673 -0.48 9.28 -22.30
N ALA A 674 -0.20 8.70 -23.48
CA ALA A 674 -0.09 9.47 -24.71
C ALA A 674 -1.46 10.01 -25.15
N TRP A 675 -2.52 9.22 -24.99
CA TRP A 675 -3.90 9.65 -25.27
C TRP A 675 -4.36 10.75 -24.30
N GLU A 676 -4.06 10.63 -23.01
CA GLU A 676 -4.35 11.66 -21.99
C GLU A 676 -3.71 13.01 -22.32
N ASN A 677 -2.48 13.01 -22.86
CA ASN A 677 -1.74 14.22 -23.23
C ASN A 677 -1.98 14.67 -24.69
N SER A 678 -2.88 14.01 -25.41
CA SER A 678 -3.19 14.35 -26.80
C SER A 678 -4.07 15.58 -26.91
N ASP A 679 -3.98 16.32 -28.03
CA ASP A 679 -4.94 17.38 -28.35
C ASP A 679 -6.19 16.74 -28.97
N PRO A 680 -7.37 16.81 -28.33
CA PRO A 680 -8.59 16.23 -28.87
C PRO A 680 -9.04 16.87 -30.19
N ALA A 681 -8.55 18.06 -30.53
CA ALA A 681 -8.84 18.72 -31.81
C ALA A 681 -8.00 18.17 -32.97
N ASP A 682 -6.89 17.46 -32.68
CA ASP A 682 -6.01 16.90 -33.71
C ASP A 682 -6.48 15.50 -34.14
N THR A 683 -7.13 15.44 -35.29
CA THR A 683 -7.61 14.18 -35.91
C THR A 683 -6.49 13.23 -36.36
N GLN A 684 -5.23 13.70 -36.44
CA GLN A 684 -4.06 12.89 -36.76
C GLN A 684 -3.29 12.44 -35.50
N SER A 685 -3.78 12.78 -34.31
CA SER A 685 -3.14 12.38 -33.07
C SER A 685 -3.13 10.86 -32.89
N GLY A 686 -1.98 10.34 -32.49
CA GLY A 686 -1.76 8.92 -32.33
C GLY A 686 -0.39 8.60 -31.76
N LEU A 687 -0.17 7.31 -31.50
CA LEU A 687 1.10 6.77 -31.03
C LEU A 687 1.66 5.81 -32.08
N TYR A 688 2.82 6.17 -32.65
CA TYR A 688 3.45 5.44 -33.75
C TYR A 688 4.93 5.17 -33.41
N THR A 689 5.23 3.98 -32.91
CA THR A 689 6.53 3.63 -32.30
C THR A 689 6.71 2.11 -32.28
N THR A 690 7.70 1.59 -31.56
CA THR A 690 7.89 0.15 -31.29
C THR A 690 7.65 -0.17 -29.82
N PHE A 691 7.48 -1.46 -29.50
CA PHE A 691 7.35 -1.88 -28.10
C PHE A 691 8.56 -1.46 -27.26
N GLY A 692 9.78 -1.61 -27.78
CA GLY A 692 11.02 -1.32 -27.07
C GLY A 692 11.17 0.16 -26.69
N GLU A 693 10.79 1.07 -27.58
CA GLU A 693 10.89 2.53 -27.34
C GLU A 693 9.97 3.03 -26.21
N LEU A 694 8.87 2.31 -25.94
CA LEU A 694 7.91 2.66 -24.90
C LEU A 694 8.28 2.12 -23.50
N LEU A 695 9.22 1.17 -23.41
CA LEU A 695 9.60 0.56 -22.14
C LEU A 695 10.75 1.33 -21.48
N LYS A 696 10.54 1.79 -20.25
CA LYS A 696 11.60 2.41 -19.42
C LYS A 696 12.70 1.43 -19.04
N GLN A 697 12.36 0.14 -18.93
CA GLN A 697 13.28 -0.94 -18.61
C GLN A 697 12.90 -2.15 -19.45
N PRO A 698 13.89 -2.88 -20.01
CA PRO A 698 13.60 -4.08 -20.77
C PRO A 698 13.04 -5.18 -19.84
N PRO A 699 12.23 -6.11 -20.38
CA PRO A 699 11.81 -7.29 -19.61
C PRO A 699 13.02 -8.08 -19.11
N THR A 700 12.85 -8.72 -17.96
CA THR A 700 13.85 -9.63 -17.38
C THR A 700 14.23 -10.75 -18.36
N ARG A 701 15.44 -11.29 -18.21
CA ARG A 701 15.95 -12.37 -19.05
C ARG A 701 15.02 -13.59 -19.10
N ASN A 702 14.33 -13.90 -18.00
CA ASN A 702 13.40 -15.03 -17.94
C ASN A 702 12.17 -14.79 -18.82
N VAL A 703 11.59 -13.59 -18.77
CA VAL A 703 10.47 -13.21 -19.66
C VAL A 703 10.90 -13.20 -21.11
N HIS A 704 12.08 -12.64 -21.40
CA HIS A 704 12.63 -12.64 -22.76
C HIS A 704 12.81 -14.07 -23.30
N ASN A 705 13.43 -14.97 -22.52
CA ASN A 705 13.63 -16.35 -22.92
C ASN A 705 12.32 -17.12 -23.10
N TYR A 706 11.34 -16.89 -22.22
CA TYR A 706 10.01 -17.50 -22.31
C TYR A 706 9.32 -17.17 -23.64
N LEU A 707 9.32 -15.88 -24.01
CA LEU A 707 8.74 -15.42 -25.28
C LEU A 707 9.55 -15.92 -26.47
N HIS A 708 10.88 -15.77 -26.42
CA HIS A 708 11.77 -16.16 -27.51
C HIS A 708 11.64 -17.64 -27.85
N GLN A 709 11.70 -18.53 -26.85
CA GLN A 709 11.60 -19.98 -27.07
C GLN A 709 10.28 -20.40 -27.71
N ALA A 710 9.17 -19.83 -27.24
CA ALA A 710 7.85 -20.16 -27.78
C ALA A 710 7.66 -19.64 -29.21
N ILE A 711 8.16 -18.43 -29.51
CA ILE A 711 8.06 -17.83 -30.84
C ILE A 711 9.01 -18.52 -31.83
N GLU A 712 10.27 -18.78 -31.44
CA GLU A 712 11.25 -19.46 -32.27
C GLU A 712 10.78 -20.85 -32.70
N HIS A 713 10.14 -21.60 -31.79
CA HIS A 713 9.55 -22.91 -32.10
C HIS A 713 8.37 -22.82 -33.09
N ALA A 714 7.65 -21.71 -33.10
CA ALA A 714 6.51 -21.49 -33.99
C ALA A 714 6.90 -20.91 -35.37
N LEU A 715 8.16 -20.48 -35.54
CA LEU A 715 8.66 -19.92 -36.79
C LEU A 715 9.13 -21.01 -37.77
N PRO A 716 9.03 -20.77 -39.09
CA PRO A 716 9.62 -21.66 -40.10
C PRO A 716 11.14 -21.78 -39.93
N ALA A 717 11.71 -22.95 -40.24
CA ALA A 717 13.15 -23.17 -40.17
C ALA A 717 13.93 -22.18 -41.07
N GLY A 718 14.94 -21.53 -40.51
CA GLY A 718 15.75 -20.52 -41.21
C GLY A 718 15.14 -19.12 -41.25
N SER A 719 14.03 -18.87 -40.55
CA SER A 719 13.49 -17.52 -40.37
C SER A 719 14.46 -16.62 -39.57
N PRO A 720 14.46 -15.29 -39.81
CA PRO A 720 15.19 -14.35 -38.97
C PRO A 720 14.74 -14.44 -37.51
N ALA A 721 15.64 -14.09 -36.58
CA ALA A 721 15.30 -14.01 -35.16
C ALA A 721 14.20 -12.96 -34.92
N PHE A 722 13.14 -13.36 -34.21
CA PHE A 722 12.05 -12.46 -33.83
C PHE A 722 12.36 -11.79 -32.50
N ASN A 723 12.33 -10.46 -32.48
CA ASN A 723 12.48 -9.67 -31.28
C ASN A 723 11.17 -8.94 -30.95
N VAL A 724 10.59 -9.27 -29.79
CA VAL A 724 9.32 -8.68 -29.34
C VAL A 724 9.40 -7.16 -29.14
N LEU A 725 10.60 -6.62 -28.90
CA LEU A 725 10.80 -5.19 -28.71
C LEU A 725 10.72 -4.41 -30.03
N ASP A 726 10.91 -5.06 -31.17
CA ASP A 726 10.87 -4.43 -32.49
C ASP A 726 9.45 -4.41 -33.10
N VAL A 727 8.45 -4.94 -32.38
CA VAL A 727 7.06 -4.97 -32.82
C VAL A 727 6.56 -3.53 -33.01
N PRO A 728 6.12 -3.16 -34.23
CA PRO A 728 5.56 -1.83 -34.48
C PRO A 728 4.19 -1.70 -33.84
N LEU A 729 3.97 -0.58 -33.14
CA LEU A 729 2.71 -0.20 -32.53
C LEU A 729 2.20 1.08 -33.19
N GLN A 730 1.02 1.00 -33.79
CA GLN A 730 0.35 2.10 -34.48
C GLN A 730 -1.05 2.25 -33.88
N VAL A 731 -1.29 3.34 -33.16
CA VAL A 731 -2.56 3.58 -32.45
C VAL A 731 -3.09 4.96 -32.83
N SER A 732 -4.25 5.00 -33.48
CA SER A 732 -5.00 6.23 -33.73
C SER A 732 -5.87 6.57 -32.52
N PHE A 733 -5.74 7.77 -31.96
CA PHE A 733 -6.58 8.17 -30.83
C PHE A 733 -8.03 8.45 -31.23
N GLY A 734 -8.27 8.88 -32.48
CA GLY A 734 -9.62 9.02 -33.03
C GLY A 734 -10.37 7.68 -33.10
N GLU A 735 -9.69 6.59 -33.45
CA GLU A 735 -10.29 5.24 -33.47
C GLU A 735 -10.64 4.75 -32.06
N LEU A 736 -9.81 5.08 -31.06
CA LEU A 736 -10.09 4.77 -29.66
C LEU A 736 -11.32 5.52 -29.15
N GLU A 737 -11.43 6.81 -29.47
CA GLU A 737 -12.59 7.63 -29.13
C GLU A 737 -13.87 7.12 -29.82
N GLU A 738 -13.81 6.78 -31.10
CA GLU A 738 -14.94 6.20 -31.82
C GLU A 738 -15.37 4.85 -31.23
N ALA A 739 -14.41 4.00 -30.84
CA ALA A 739 -14.70 2.74 -30.17
C ALA A 739 -15.39 2.95 -28.82
N LEU A 740 -14.98 3.96 -28.06
CA LEU A 740 -15.58 4.32 -26.78
C LEU A 740 -17.02 4.84 -26.96
N HIS A 741 -17.26 5.74 -27.92
CA HIS A 741 -18.61 6.23 -28.25
C HIS A 741 -19.55 5.12 -28.74
N ASN A 742 -19.03 4.15 -29.48
CA ASN A 742 -19.79 2.98 -29.94
C ASN A 742 -19.98 1.90 -28.85
N GLY A 743 -19.65 2.19 -27.58
CA GLY A 743 -19.87 1.27 -26.46
C GLY A 743 -18.96 0.05 -26.46
N LYS A 744 -17.82 0.10 -27.17
CA LYS A 744 -16.89 -1.03 -27.27
C LYS A 744 -15.99 -1.16 -26.03
N PHE A 745 -15.90 -0.12 -25.20
CA PHE A 745 -15.17 -0.19 -23.93
C PHE A 745 -16.06 -0.69 -22.79
N SER A 746 -15.43 -1.45 -21.89
CA SER A 746 -15.98 -1.99 -20.66
C SER A 746 -16.79 -0.98 -19.85
N ILE A 747 -16.28 0.25 -19.77
CA ILE A 747 -16.75 1.32 -18.89
C ILE A 747 -18.01 2.03 -19.42
N CYS A 748 -18.33 1.87 -20.70
CA CYS A 748 -19.38 2.66 -21.35
C CYS A 748 -20.77 2.41 -20.74
N ALA A 749 -21.15 1.14 -20.52
CA ALA A 749 -22.47 0.80 -19.96
C ALA A 749 -22.66 1.34 -18.52
N PRO A 750 -21.71 1.17 -17.58
CA PRO A 750 -21.73 1.87 -16.30
C PRO A 750 -21.95 3.38 -16.42
N ILE A 751 -21.14 4.07 -17.24
CA ILE A 751 -21.20 5.54 -17.34
C ILE A 751 -22.54 6.02 -17.92
N GLN A 752 -23.07 5.32 -18.91
CA GLN A 752 -24.40 5.60 -19.45
C GLN A 752 -25.49 5.47 -18.38
N ALA A 753 -25.49 4.38 -17.61
CA ALA A 753 -26.46 4.15 -16.53
C ALA A 753 -26.38 5.22 -15.42
N LEU A 754 -25.17 5.60 -15.02
CA LEU A 754 -24.97 6.67 -14.03
C LEU A 754 -25.46 8.03 -14.56
N CYS A 755 -25.19 8.36 -15.83
CA CYS A 755 -25.69 9.59 -16.46
C CYS A 755 -27.24 9.61 -16.54
N GLU A 756 -27.89 8.47 -16.82
CA GLU A 756 -29.35 8.34 -16.76
C GLU A 756 -29.87 8.67 -15.34
N ALA A 757 -29.24 8.15 -14.28
CA ALA A 757 -29.61 8.45 -12.90
C ALA A 757 -29.41 9.92 -12.53
N ILE A 758 -28.28 10.52 -12.89
CA ILE A 758 -28.01 11.95 -12.63
C ILE A 758 -29.08 12.85 -13.27
N SER A 759 -29.48 12.51 -14.51
CA SER A 759 -30.54 13.22 -15.23
C SER A 759 -31.88 13.06 -14.52
N HIS A 760 -32.21 11.84 -14.07
CA HIS A 760 -33.45 11.55 -13.33
C HIS A 760 -33.58 12.38 -12.04
N TYR A 761 -32.50 12.52 -11.27
CA TYR A 761 -32.49 13.32 -10.04
C TYR A 761 -32.41 14.84 -10.28
N CYS A 762 -32.27 15.27 -11.55
CA CYS A 762 -32.16 16.67 -11.96
C CYS A 762 -31.06 17.40 -11.19
N CYS A 763 -29.85 16.83 -11.18
CA CYS A 763 -28.72 17.38 -10.43
C CYS A 763 -28.31 18.77 -10.94
N ASP A 764 -27.83 19.62 -10.03
CA ASP A 764 -27.35 20.97 -10.34
C ASP A 764 -25.91 20.97 -10.87
N VAL A 765 -25.09 20.04 -10.36
CA VAL A 765 -23.66 19.90 -10.64
C VAL A 765 -23.29 18.43 -10.73
N LEU A 766 -22.41 18.09 -11.67
CA LEU A 766 -21.75 16.78 -11.76
C LEU A 766 -20.26 16.96 -11.51
N LEU A 767 -19.73 16.25 -10.51
CA LEU A 767 -18.31 16.14 -10.24
C LEU A 767 -17.77 14.84 -10.85
N ILE A 768 -16.65 14.91 -11.55
CA ILE A 768 -15.92 13.73 -12.01
C ILE A 768 -14.59 13.66 -11.26
N THR A 769 -14.35 12.53 -10.63
CA THR A 769 -13.12 12.22 -9.90
C THR A 769 -12.57 10.85 -10.31
N GLY A 770 -11.39 10.52 -9.80
CA GLY A 770 -10.59 9.39 -10.25
C GLY A 770 -9.80 9.68 -11.54
N ARG A 771 -8.62 9.04 -11.65
CA ARG A 771 -7.66 9.29 -12.74
C ARG A 771 -8.16 8.97 -14.15
N PRO A 772 -8.96 7.91 -14.40
CA PRO A 772 -9.53 7.65 -15.72
C PRO A 772 -10.43 8.78 -16.23
N GLY A 773 -10.98 9.63 -15.35
CA GLY A 773 -11.72 10.84 -15.74
C GLY A 773 -10.89 11.86 -16.53
N CYS A 774 -9.56 11.76 -16.49
CA CYS A 774 -8.64 12.60 -17.27
C CYS A 774 -8.60 12.21 -18.76
N LEU A 775 -9.08 11.01 -19.14
CA LEU A 775 -9.01 10.54 -20.52
C LEU A 775 -9.95 11.32 -21.45
N PRO A 776 -9.44 11.92 -22.56
CA PRO A 776 -10.25 12.71 -23.47
C PRO A 776 -11.50 11.99 -23.99
N GLY A 777 -11.38 10.71 -24.37
CA GLY A 777 -12.51 9.93 -24.85
C GLY A 777 -13.61 9.76 -23.81
N LEU A 778 -13.26 9.59 -22.53
CA LEU A 778 -14.24 9.48 -21.45
C LEU A 778 -14.92 10.82 -21.15
N GLN A 779 -14.15 11.91 -21.19
CA GLN A 779 -14.71 13.26 -21.09
C GLN A 779 -15.69 13.55 -22.23
N SER A 780 -15.32 13.15 -23.46
CA SER A 780 -16.15 13.28 -24.66
C SER A 780 -17.46 12.52 -24.52
N LEU A 781 -17.41 11.25 -24.06
CA LEU A 781 -18.60 10.45 -23.80
C LEU A 781 -19.54 11.09 -22.77
N ILE A 782 -19.03 11.56 -21.63
CA ILE A 782 -19.87 12.18 -20.60
C ILE A 782 -20.49 13.50 -21.12
N ARG A 783 -19.72 14.30 -21.87
CA ARG A 783 -20.22 15.51 -22.53
C ARG A 783 -21.25 15.21 -23.61
N LEU A 784 -21.16 14.06 -24.29
CA LEU A 784 -22.15 13.61 -25.27
C LEU A 784 -23.45 13.18 -24.59
N LEU A 785 -23.36 12.51 -23.44
CA LEU A 785 -24.52 12.06 -22.66
C LEU A 785 -25.27 13.21 -21.97
N GLN A 786 -24.61 14.34 -21.73
CA GLN A 786 -25.18 15.57 -21.14
C GLN A 786 -26.10 15.36 -19.92
N PRO A 787 -25.68 14.61 -18.87
CA PRO A 787 -26.50 14.42 -17.67
C PRO A 787 -26.81 15.74 -16.94
N VAL A 788 -25.94 16.73 -17.12
CA VAL A 788 -26.13 18.14 -16.74
C VAL A 788 -25.58 19.02 -17.87
N PRO A 789 -25.92 20.32 -17.94
CA PRO A 789 -25.27 21.24 -18.87
C PRO A 789 -23.75 21.19 -18.73
N VAL A 790 -23.01 21.26 -19.85
CA VAL A 790 -21.54 21.10 -19.86
C VAL A 790 -20.83 22.08 -18.91
N SER A 791 -21.34 23.31 -18.76
CA SER A 791 -20.80 24.31 -17.82
C SER A 791 -20.94 23.95 -16.34
N ARG A 792 -21.67 22.87 -16.02
CA ARG A 792 -21.92 22.35 -14.67
C ARG A 792 -21.27 20.99 -14.43
N MET A 793 -20.43 20.55 -15.37
CA MET A 793 -19.54 19.40 -15.20
C MET A 793 -18.20 19.90 -14.66
N VAL A 794 -17.85 19.51 -13.44
CA VAL A 794 -16.59 19.87 -12.79
C VAL A 794 -15.67 18.65 -12.78
N TRP A 795 -14.53 18.78 -13.42
CA TRP A 795 -13.48 17.77 -13.39
C TRP A 795 -12.58 18.09 -12.22
N LEU A 796 -12.43 17.17 -11.27
CA LEU A 796 -11.53 17.37 -10.11
C LEU A 796 -10.06 17.16 -10.47
N ASP A 797 -9.76 16.70 -11.67
CA ASP A 797 -8.41 16.74 -12.22
C ASP A 797 -7.96 18.19 -12.44
N ASN A 798 -6.77 18.52 -11.95
CA ASN A 798 -6.20 19.86 -12.02
C ASN A 798 -7.11 20.99 -11.49
N TYR A 799 -8.13 20.64 -10.69
CA TYR A 799 -9.06 21.59 -10.10
C TYR A 799 -8.31 22.48 -9.11
N GLU A 800 -8.58 23.79 -9.16
CA GLU A 800 -7.88 24.79 -8.38
C GLU A 800 -8.23 24.64 -6.89
N VAL A 801 -7.20 24.39 -6.09
CA VAL A 801 -7.28 24.26 -4.63
C VAL A 801 -6.16 25.07 -3.99
N HIS A 802 -6.38 25.58 -2.79
CA HIS A 802 -5.35 26.35 -2.09
C HIS A 802 -4.41 25.44 -1.28
N GLU A 803 -3.48 26.07 -0.55
CA GLU A 803 -2.45 25.42 0.28
C GLU A 803 -3.01 24.53 1.41
N TRP A 804 -4.33 24.52 1.61
CA TRP A 804 -5.00 23.67 2.59
C TRP A 804 -5.07 22.20 2.17
N TYR A 805 -4.98 21.90 0.87
CA TYR A 805 -5.13 20.56 0.32
C TYR A 805 -3.79 19.80 0.36
N PRO A 806 -3.64 18.71 1.16
CA PRO A 806 -2.35 18.06 1.40
C PRO A 806 -1.66 17.60 0.10
N PHE A 807 -2.39 16.93 -0.79
CA PHE A 807 -1.83 16.38 -2.03
C PHE A 807 -1.77 17.39 -3.19
N SER A 808 -1.75 18.69 -2.91
CA SER A 808 -1.80 19.71 -3.96
C SER A 808 -0.48 19.82 -4.70
N GLN A 809 -0.56 20.03 -6.02
CA GLN A 809 0.59 20.32 -6.88
C GLN A 809 0.32 21.64 -7.57
N HIS A 810 1.16 22.66 -7.34
CA HIS A 810 0.98 23.99 -7.90
C HIS A 810 -0.42 24.59 -7.67
N ARG A 811 -0.97 24.44 -6.45
CA ARG A 811 -2.34 24.89 -6.08
C ARG A 811 -3.46 24.23 -6.92
N ARG A 812 -3.23 22.99 -7.31
CA ARG A 812 -4.22 22.16 -8.01
C ARG A 812 -4.27 20.76 -7.41
N VAL A 813 -5.41 20.10 -7.54
CA VAL A 813 -5.51 18.67 -7.25
C VAL A 813 -4.62 17.93 -8.24
N GLY A 814 -3.50 17.38 -7.76
CA GLY A 814 -2.55 16.67 -8.63
C GLY A 814 -3.02 15.28 -9.02
N ASN A 815 -3.76 14.59 -8.14
CA ASN A 815 -4.37 13.29 -8.45
C ASN A 815 -5.78 13.24 -7.83
N PRO A 816 -6.84 13.13 -8.65
CA PRO A 816 -8.24 13.10 -8.19
C PRO A 816 -8.54 12.00 -7.16
N LYS A 817 -7.80 10.88 -7.16
CA LYS A 817 -8.02 9.79 -6.19
C LYS A 817 -7.82 10.24 -4.74
N SER A 818 -6.96 11.24 -4.50
CA SER A 818 -6.74 11.78 -3.15
C SER A 818 -7.98 12.45 -2.53
N THR A 819 -8.99 12.78 -3.34
CA THR A 819 -10.21 13.45 -2.87
C THR A 819 -11.02 12.63 -1.87
N ALA A 820 -10.94 11.30 -1.92
CA ALA A 820 -11.59 10.42 -0.94
C ALA A 820 -11.00 10.62 0.47
N ALA A 821 -9.67 10.50 0.61
CA ALA A 821 -8.99 10.68 1.88
C ALA A 821 -9.10 12.13 2.41
N VAL A 822 -9.03 13.13 1.52
CA VAL A 822 -9.19 14.54 1.91
C VAL A 822 -10.64 14.87 2.28
N GLY A 823 -11.63 14.29 1.61
CA GLY A 823 -13.04 14.45 1.99
C GLY A 823 -13.32 13.85 3.37
N ALA A 824 -12.81 12.65 3.65
CA ALA A 824 -12.88 12.06 4.99
C ALA A 824 -12.18 12.93 6.05
N MET A 825 -11.05 13.57 5.71
CA MET A 825 -10.37 14.52 6.59
C MET A 825 -11.26 15.73 6.90
N LEU A 826 -11.94 16.28 5.90
CA LEU A 826 -12.90 17.37 6.11
C LEU A 826 -14.10 16.92 6.94
N CYS A 827 -14.62 15.70 6.76
CA CYS A 827 -15.69 15.16 7.61
C CYS A 827 -15.26 15.06 9.07
N SER A 828 -14.07 14.50 9.33
CA SER A 828 -13.50 14.36 10.68
C SER A 828 -13.30 15.72 11.35
N LEU A 829 -12.66 16.67 10.65
CA LEU A 829 -12.48 18.03 11.17
C LEU A 829 -13.81 18.76 11.39
N ALA A 830 -14.84 18.49 10.57
CA ALA A 830 -16.17 19.08 10.75
C ALA A 830 -16.88 18.55 12.01
N LEU A 831 -16.74 17.27 12.34
CA LEU A 831 -17.31 16.67 13.56
C LEU A 831 -16.76 17.34 14.83
N ASP A 832 -15.48 17.70 14.81
CA ASP A 832 -14.79 18.37 15.92
C ASP A 832 -14.90 19.91 15.88
N LEU A 833 -15.68 20.47 14.96
CA LEU A 833 -15.81 21.92 14.73
C LEU A 833 -14.47 22.64 14.43
N ARG A 834 -13.52 21.92 13.81
CA ARG A 834 -12.16 22.40 13.47
C ARG A 834 -12.08 23.07 12.09
N LEU A 835 -13.20 23.35 11.44
CA LEU A 835 -13.29 24.05 10.16
C LEU A 835 -13.96 25.43 10.32
N PRO A 836 -13.19 26.51 10.55
CA PRO A 836 -13.74 27.84 10.77
C PRO A 836 -14.62 28.31 9.59
N ARG A 837 -15.83 28.79 9.91
CA ARG A 837 -16.84 29.31 8.95
C ARG A 837 -17.46 28.26 8.01
N PHE A 838 -17.13 26.98 8.18
CA PHE A 838 -17.74 25.88 7.41
C PHE A 838 -18.46 24.91 8.36
N ASN A 839 -19.74 25.17 8.60
CA ASN A 839 -20.57 24.33 9.47
C ASN A 839 -21.24 23.22 8.65
N PHE A 840 -20.72 22.00 8.73
CA PHE A 840 -21.20 20.87 7.94
C PHE A 840 -21.66 19.73 8.85
N LYS A 841 -22.86 19.17 8.60
CA LYS A 841 -23.41 18.06 9.39
C LYS A 841 -22.94 16.70 8.85
N ALA A 842 -21.65 16.39 9.03
CA ALA A 842 -21.02 15.18 8.50
C ALA A 842 -21.70 13.86 8.97
N ALA A 843 -22.29 13.85 10.16
CA ALA A 843 -22.97 12.68 10.73
C ALA A 843 -24.20 12.21 9.93
N ASP A 844 -24.75 13.03 9.03
CA ASP A 844 -25.93 12.67 8.23
C ASP A 844 -25.58 11.90 6.94
N ILE A 845 -24.29 11.74 6.62
CA ILE A 845 -23.85 10.91 5.49
C ILE A 845 -23.79 9.45 5.96
N GLY A 846 -24.84 8.68 5.67
CA GLY A 846 -24.94 7.26 6.01
C GLY A 846 -24.97 6.35 4.78
N ALA A 847 -24.24 5.23 4.84
CA ALA A 847 -24.23 4.23 3.78
C ALA A 847 -25.32 3.16 3.99
N TYR A 848 -26.03 2.80 2.91
CA TYR A 848 -27.04 1.75 2.87
C TYR A 848 -26.73 0.71 1.79
N SER A 849 -27.35 -0.47 1.87
CA SER A 849 -27.15 -1.55 0.90
C SER A 849 -27.78 -1.24 -0.46
N THR A 850 -27.02 -1.45 -1.54
CA THR A 850 -27.51 -1.37 -2.92
C THR A 850 -28.09 -2.69 -3.42
N VAL A 851 -27.99 -3.78 -2.65
CA VAL A 851 -28.54 -5.09 -3.01
C VAL A 851 -30.07 -5.09 -2.86
N ARG A 852 -30.79 -4.94 -3.97
CA ARG A 852 -32.27 -4.94 -4.00
C ARG A 852 -32.87 -6.10 -4.80
N TYR A 853 -32.29 -6.41 -5.96
CA TYR A 853 -32.73 -7.52 -6.82
C TYR A 853 -31.58 -8.50 -6.97
N LEU A 854 -31.76 -9.76 -6.54
CA LEU A 854 -30.73 -10.81 -6.56
C LEU A 854 -31.17 -11.96 -7.45
N GLY A 855 -30.25 -12.48 -8.26
CA GLY A 855 -30.52 -13.61 -9.12
C GLY A 855 -29.31 -14.11 -9.90
N VAL A 856 -29.55 -14.97 -10.90
CA VAL A 856 -28.48 -15.60 -11.69
C VAL A 856 -28.02 -14.65 -12.79
N LEU A 857 -26.72 -14.35 -12.83
CA LEU A 857 -26.14 -13.49 -13.87
C LEU A 857 -26.03 -14.22 -15.21
N ASP A 858 -26.23 -13.47 -16.29
CA ASP A 858 -25.80 -13.90 -17.62
C ASP A 858 -24.27 -13.79 -17.72
N ASN A 859 -23.60 -14.94 -17.81
CA ASN A 859 -22.14 -15.07 -17.80
C ASN A 859 -21.42 -14.32 -18.93
N VAL A 860 -22.12 -13.88 -19.99
CA VAL A 860 -21.48 -13.21 -21.14
C VAL A 860 -21.45 -11.68 -20.97
N VAL A 861 -22.46 -11.12 -20.31
CA VAL A 861 -22.68 -9.65 -20.28
C VAL A 861 -22.77 -9.10 -18.85
N ASN A 862 -22.73 -9.95 -17.81
CA ASN A 862 -22.99 -9.57 -16.42
C ASN A 862 -24.28 -8.75 -16.28
N THR A 863 -25.33 -9.19 -16.97
CA THR A 863 -26.67 -8.59 -16.87
C THR A 863 -27.58 -9.48 -16.04
N LEU A 864 -28.45 -8.86 -15.25
CA LEU A 864 -29.48 -9.55 -14.49
C LEU A 864 -30.85 -9.28 -15.11
N ARG A 865 -31.22 -10.12 -16.09
CA ARG A 865 -32.50 -10.06 -16.80
C ARG A 865 -33.66 -10.38 -15.85
N ASP A 866 -34.85 -9.84 -16.13
CA ASP A 866 -36.02 -9.97 -15.24
C ASP A 866 -36.42 -11.42 -14.94
N GLU A 867 -36.27 -12.31 -15.93
CA GLU A 867 -36.54 -13.75 -15.82
C GLU A 867 -35.57 -14.49 -14.87
N ASN A 868 -34.41 -13.91 -14.59
CA ASN A 868 -33.39 -14.49 -13.71
C ASN A 868 -33.37 -13.85 -12.32
N VAL A 869 -34.24 -12.88 -12.04
CA VAL A 869 -34.39 -12.25 -10.72
C VAL A 869 -35.25 -13.14 -9.83
N TRP A 870 -34.66 -13.66 -8.75
CA TRP A 870 -35.32 -14.61 -7.85
C TRP A 870 -35.76 -13.98 -6.54
N TYR A 871 -34.98 -13.06 -5.99
CA TYR A 871 -35.34 -12.28 -4.81
C TYR A 871 -35.44 -10.81 -5.18
N ARG A 872 -36.54 -10.17 -4.76
CA ARG A 872 -36.90 -8.78 -5.10
C ARG A 872 -37.05 -7.96 -3.82
N GLU A 873 -36.79 -6.65 -3.95
CA GLU A 873 -36.99 -5.66 -2.89
C GLU A 873 -36.34 -6.04 -1.55
N ILE A 874 -35.14 -6.64 -1.63
CA ILE A 874 -34.39 -7.06 -0.44
C ILE A 874 -34.00 -5.82 0.36
N ASP A 875 -34.16 -5.87 1.68
CA ASP A 875 -33.69 -4.82 2.57
C ASP A 875 -32.72 -5.35 3.62
N LEU A 876 -31.43 -5.28 3.30
CA LEU A 876 -30.36 -5.66 4.21
C LEU A 876 -30.14 -4.61 5.31
N ASP A 877 -30.79 -3.46 5.26
CA ASP A 877 -30.68 -2.40 6.29
C ASP A 877 -31.75 -2.52 7.38
N ALA A 878 -32.81 -3.29 7.15
CA ALA A 878 -33.89 -3.48 8.12
C ALA A 878 -33.57 -4.61 9.12
N PRO A 879 -33.54 -4.34 10.43
CA PRO A 879 -33.46 -5.37 11.46
C PRO A 879 -34.60 -6.38 11.35
N GLY A 880 -34.29 -7.67 11.51
CA GLY A 880 -35.27 -8.75 11.45
C GLY A 880 -35.84 -9.04 10.05
N ALA A 881 -35.29 -8.46 8.99
CA ALA A 881 -35.65 -8.78 7.61
C ALA A 881 -35.52 -10.29 7.33
N LYS A 882 -36.39 -10.82 6.46
CA LYS A 882 -36.40 -12.23 6.05
C LYS A 882 -36.70 -12.34 4.56
N LEU A 883 -36.14 -13.37 3.92
CA LEU A 883 -36.53 -13.77 2.57
C LEU A 883 -37.83 -14.58 2.60
N ASP A 884 -38.60 -14.55 1.51
CA ASP A 884 -39.77 -15.42 1.36
C ASP A 884 -39.33 -16.88 1.26
N ALA A 885 -39.66 -17.67 2.27
CA ALA A 885 -39.27 -19.09 2.38
C ALA A 885 -39.87 -19.98 1.28
N ARG A 886 -40.83 -19.50 0.49
CA ARG A 886 -41.40 -20.24 -0.64
C ARG A 886 -40.54 -20.12 -1.91
N LEU A 887 -39.73 -19.07 -2.00
CA LEU A 887 -38.86 -18.84 -3.14
C LEU A 887 -37.72 -19.85 -3.14
N HIS A 888 -37.46 -20.39 -4.31
CA HIS A 888 -36.33 -21.25 -4.64
C HIS A 888 -36.06 -21.09 -6.12
N PHE A 889 -34.85 -21.41 -6.55
CA PHE A 889 -34.49 -21.31 -7.96
C PHE A 889 -33.76 -22.55 -8.48
N PRO A 890 -34.06 -22.96 -9.72
CA PRO A 890 -33.46 -24.12 -10.35
C PRO A 890 -32.08 -23.81 -10.93
N LEU A 891 -31.17 -24.79 -10.83
CA LEU A 891 -29.80 -24.75 -11.29
C LEU A 891 -29.45 -26.03 -12.06
N ARG A 892 -28.62 -25.87 -13.09
CA ARG A 892 -28.13 -26.98 -13.94
C ARG A 892 -26.60 -27.07 -13.98
N GLY A 893 -25.92 -26.39 -13.07
CA GLY A 893 -24.47 -26.33 -13.00
C GLY A 893 -24.01 -25.19 -12.11
N ASN A 894 -22.73 -24.87 -12.19
CA ASN A 894 -22.15 -23.73 -11.46
C ASN A 894 -22.74 -22.42 -11.99
N VAL A 895 -23.10 -21.52 -11.08
CA VAL A 895 -23.66 -20.22 -11.43
C VAL A 895 -23.04 -19.10 -10.60
N THR A 896 -23.03 -17.92 -11.20
CA THR A 896 -22.73 -16.68 -10.48
C THR A 896 -24.05 -15.99 -10.18
N LEU A 897 -24.29 -15.72 -8.89
CA LEU A 897 -25.36 -14.83 -8.48
C LEU A 897 -24.82 -13.40 -8.40
N GLY A 898 -25.64 -12.47 -8.85
CA GLY A 898 -25.35 -11.05 -8.77
C GLY A 898 -26.61 -10.25 -8.53
N PHE A 899 -26.44 -8.95 -8.35
CA PHE A 899 -27.52 -8.07 -7.98
C PHE A 899 -27.55 -6.79 -8.82
N ARG A 900 -28.72 -6.14 -8.84
CA ARG A 900 -28.89 -4.75 -9.24
C ARG A 900 -29.75 -3.99 -8.23
N GLN A 901 -29.58 -2.68 -8.16
CA GLN A 901 -30.34 -1.83 -7.25
C GLN A 901 -31.71 -1.43 -7.81
N LEU A 902 -31.83 -1.24 -9.12
CA LEU A 902 -33.05 -0.75 -9.78
C LEU A 902 -33.79 -1.88 -10.51
N ASP A 903 -35.13 -1.78 -10.58
CA ASP A 903 -35.97 -2.69 -11.38
C ASP A 903 -35.93 -2.34 -12.88
N ASN A 904 -34.73 -2.33 -13.46
CA ASN A 904 -34.50 -2.16 -14.88
C ASN A 904 -33.46 -3.20 -15.37
N ALA A 905 -33.86 -4.07 -16.30
CA ALA A 905 -32.99 -5.12 -16.85
C ALA A 905 -31.76 -4.58 -17.64
N ARG A 906 -31.77 -3.32 -18.08
CA ARG A 906 -30.60 -2.65 -18.69
C ARG A 906 -29.58 -2.17 -17.65
N TRP A 907 -29.98 -2.08 -16.38
CA TRP A 907 -29.08 -1.62 -15.31
C TRP A 907 -27.94 -2.62 -15.14
N PRO A 908 -26.67 -2.16 -15.13
CA PRO A 908 -25.55 -3.08 -14.94
C PRO A 908 -25.68 -3.83 -13.62
N ALA A 909 -25.39 -5.14 -13.63
CA ALA A 909 -25.44 -5.97 -12.44
C ALA A 909 -24.03 -6.26 -11.92
N THR A 910 -23.92 -6.47 -10.60
CA THR A 910 -22.66 -6.73 -9.91
C THR A 910 -22.63 -8.16 -9.37
N PRO A 911 -21.56 -8.94 -9.63
CA PRO A 911 -21.37 -10.27 -9.04
C PRO A 911 -21.30 -10.21 -7.52
N LEU A 912 -21.87 -11.22 -6.85
CA LEU A 912 -21.90 -11.29 -5.39
C LEU A 912 -21.54 -12.67 -4.85
N TYR A 913 -22.12 -13.74 -5.40
CA TYR A 913 -21.86 -15.11 -4.93
C TYR A 913 -21.57 -16.06 -6.09
N THR A 914 -20.77 -17.07 -5.84
CA THR A 914 -20.66 -18.25 -6.70
C THR A 914 -21.29 -19.45 -6.01
N LEU A 915 -22.13 -20.17 -6.75
CA LEU A 915 -22.66 -21.46 -6.33
C LEU A 915 -22.06 -22.54 -7.22
N SER A 916 -21.36 -23.50 -6.60
CA SER A 916 -20.63 -24.57 -7.28
C SER A 916 -21.11 -25.95 -6.83
N VAL A 917 -21.25 -26.86 -7.79
CA VAL A 917 -21.50 -28.29 -7.54
C VAL A 917 -20.16 -29.00 -7.41
N ASN A 918 -19.86 -29.49 -6.21
CA ASN A 918 -18.55 -30.08 -5.90
C ASN A 918 -18.53 -31.61 -6.06
N ALA A 919 -19.69 -32.26 -5.93
CA ALA A 919 -19.79 -33.71 -5.95
C ALA A 919 -19.94 -34.24 -7.39
N PRO A 920 -19.04 -35.14 -7.87
CA PRO A 920 -19.14 -35.71 -9.22
C PRO A 920 -20.44 -36.48 -9.48
N GLU A 921 -20.98 -37.14 -8.46
CA GLU A 921 -22.25 -37.88 -8.57
C GLU A 921 -23.44 -36.93 -8.75
N LEU A 922 -23.50 -35.85 -7.97
CA LEU A 922 -24.49 -34.80 -8.12
C LEU A 922 -24.37 -34.11 -9.48
N ALA A 923 -23.13 -33.81 -9.92
CA ALA A 923 -22.89 -33.24 -11.24
C ALA A 923 -23.38 -34.17 -12.36
N LYS A 924 -23.18 -35.49 -12.24
CA LYS A 924 -23.72 -36.47 -13.21
C LYS A 924 -25.25 -36.52 -13.18
N ALA A 925 -25.87 -36.47 -11.99
CA ALA A 925 -27.32 -36.46 -11.85
C ALA A 925 -27.94 -35.21 -12.50
N ILE A 926 -27.31 -34.05 -12.31
CA ILE A 926 -27.71 -32.79 -12.94
C ILE A 926 -27.47 -32.80 -14.45
N ALA A 927 -26.34 -33.37 -14.91
CA ALA A 927 -26.00 -33.46 -16.33
C ALA A 927 -26.89 -34.41 -17.13
N GLY A 928 -27.58 -35.35 -16.46
CA GLY A 928 -28.69 -36.11 -17.03
C GLY A 928 -29.94 -35.25 -17.17
N ASP A 929 -30.96 -35.54 -16.35
CA ASP A 929 -32.25 -34.81 -16.35
C ASP A 929 -32.54 -34.12 -14.99
N GLY A 930 -31.64 -34.21 -14.02
CA GLY A 930 -31.81 -33.61 -12.70
C GLY A 930 -31.73 -32.08 -12.73
N VAL A 931 -32.58 -31.39 -11.96
CA VAL A 931 -32.45 -29.96 -11.71
C VAL A 931 -32.26 -29.74 -10.22
N LEU A 932 -31.19 -29.01 -9.86
CA LEU A 932 -30.89 -28.66 -8.49
C LEU A 932 -31.68 -27.42 -8.10
N ASN A 933 -32.60 -27.53 -7.16
CA ASN A 933 -33.30 -26.40 -6.58
C ASN A 933 -32.57 -25.95 -5.33
N VAL A 934 -32.38 -24.64 -5.19
CA VAL A 934 -31.70 -24.04 -4.03
C VAL A 934 -32.53 -22.93 -3.42
N ARG A 935 -32.40 -22.78 -2.10
CA ARG A 935 -33.02 -21.71 -1.30
C ARG A 935 -31.97 -21.00 -0.47
N LEU A 936 -32.08 -19.68 -0.40
CA LEU A 936 -31.21 -18.82 0.41
C LEU A 936 -31.95 -18.30 1.63
N GLU A 937 -31.20 -17.95 2.66
CA GLU A 937 -31.65 -17.19 3.83
C GLU A 937 -30.67 -16.08 4.17
N LEU A 938 -31.09 -15.12 4.99
CA LEU A 938 -30.23 -14.03 5.45
C LEU A 938 -29.39 -14.47 6.66
N THR A 939 -28.16 -13.97 6.75
CA THR A 939 -27.22 -14.27 7.84
C THR A 939 -26.65 -12.99 8.48
N GLY A 940 -26.07 -13.11 9.67
CA GLY A 940 -25.44 -11.99 10.40
C GLY A 940 -26.41 -10.97 11.03
N GLY A 941 -27.71 -11.26 11.06
CA GLY A 941 -28.74 -10.35 11.59
C GLY A 941 -29.59 -10.96 12.70
N GLY A 942 -30.36 -10.10 13.39
CA GLY A 942 -31.22 -10.49 14.51
C GLY A 942 -32.46 -9.62 14.63
N LYS A 943 -33.13 -9.67 15.79
CA LYS A 943 -34.30 -8.80 16.06
C LYS A 943 -33.94 -7.31 16.10
N HIS A 944 -32.69 -7.00 16.47
CA HIS A 944 -32.20 -5.63 16.66
C HIS A 944 -31.06 -5.26 15.71
N GLU A 945 -30.59 -6.21 14.91
CA GLU A 945 -29.44 -6.05 14.03
C GLU A 945 -29.84 -6.40 12.60
N ALA A 946 -29.39 -5.56 11.67
CA ALA A 946 -29.63 -5.73 10.26
C ALA A 946 -28.77 -6.89 9.70
N PRO A 947 -29.29 -7.69 8.74
CA PRO A 947 -28.49 -8.78 8.15
C PRO A 947 -27.26 -8.30 7.38
N GLU A 948 -26.22 -9.12 7.37
CA GLU A 948 -24.94 -8.83 6.71
C GLU A 948 -24.86 -9.38 5.29
N GLY A 949 -25.58 -10.49 5.02
CA GLY A 949 -25.52 -11.17 3.72
C GLY A 949 -26.46 -12.37 3.62
N PHE A 950 -26.09 -13.31 2.77
CA PHE A 950 -26.88 -14.50 2.42
C PHE A 950 -26.12 -15.78 2.75
N MET A 951 -26.85 -16.85 3.04
CA MET A 951 -26.32 -18.22 3.14
C MET A 951 -27.27 -19.22 2.47
N LEU A 952 -26.74 -20.39 2.11
CA LEU A 952 -27.52 -21.47 1.55
C LEU A 952 -28.33 -22.15 2.66
N SER A 953 -29.66 -22.12 2.54
CA SER A 953 -30.60 -22.70 3.51
C SER A 953 -30.89 -24.17 3.18
N GLU A 954 -31.29 -24.46 1.94
CA GLU A 954 -31.65 -25.81 1.49
C GLU A 954 -31.26 -26.04 0.02
N ALA A 955 -30.94 -27.29 -0.32
CA ALA A 955 -30.71 -27.76 -1.69
C ALA A 955 -31.35 -29.14 -1.93
N TRP A 956 -32.01 -29.34 -3.06
CA TRP A 956 -32.66 -30.62 -3.41
C TRP A 956 -32.81 -30.80 -4.93
N LEU A 957 -32.87 -32.05 -5.41
CA LEU A 957 -33.15 -32.38 -6.81
C LEU A 957 -34.66 -32.35 -7.10
N SER A 958 -35.03 -32.22 -8.38
CA SER A 958 -36.43 -32.20 -8.84
C SER A 958 -37.29 -33.38 -8.38
N ASP A 959 -36.67 -34.53 -8.12
CA ASP A 959 -37.32 -35.75 -7.62
C ASP A 959 -37.59 -35.71 -6.09
N GLY A 960 -37.21 -34.61 -5.43
CA GLY A 960 -37.34 -34.41 -4.00
C GLY A 960 -36.14 -34.88 -3.18
N THR A 961 -35.11 -35.46 -3.81
CA THR A 961 -33.90 -35.91 -3.12
C THR A 961 -33.15 -34.73 -2.53
N ARG A 962 -32.98 -34.71 -1.20
CA ARG A 962 -32.20 -33.67 -0.52
C ARG A 962 -30.72 -33.78 -0.88
N VAL A 963 -30.10 -32.64 -1.13
CA VAL A 963 -28.67 -32.53 -1.42
C VAL A 963 -27.95 -32.08 -0.15
N PRO A 964 -26.97 -32.85 0.33
CA PRO A 964 -26.18 -32.45 1.49
C PRO A 964 -25.37 -31.16 1.23
N PRO A 965 -25.21 -30.27 2.23
CA PRO A 965 -24.47 -29.02 2.07
C PRO A 965 -23.04 -29.19 1.55
N GLU A 966 -22.35 -30.26 1.91
CA GLU A 966 -20.97 -30.53 1.46
C GLU A 966 -20.86 -30.77 -0.05
N GLN A 967 -21.96 -31.12 -0.73
CA GLN A 967 -21.97 -31.35 -2.18
C GLN A 967 -22.11 -30.05 -2.99
N VAL A 968 -22.47 -28.93 -2.34
CA VAL A 968 -22.72 -27.63 -2.97
C VAL A 968 -22.04 -26.52 -2.18
N THR A 969 -21.12 -25.77 -2.79
CA THR A 969 -20.53 -24.59 -2.17
C THR A 969 -21.30 -23.34 -2.57
N PHE A 970 -21.74 -22.56 -1.58
CA PHE A 970 -22.21 -21.18 -1.76
C PHE A 970 -21.19 -20.22 -1.12
N LYS A 971 -20.45 -19.48 -1.94
CA LYS A 971 -19.34 -18.63 -1.47
C LYS A 971 -19.48 -17.22 -2.00
N LEU A 972 -19.17 -16.23 -1.17
CA LEU A 972 -19.01 -14.84 -1.61
C LEU A 972 -17.95 -14.79 -2.72
N ASN A 973 -18.24 -14.12 -3.83
CA ASN A 973 -17.30 -13.89 -4.91
C ASN A 973 -17.73 -12.61 -5.64
N THR A 974 -17.09 -11.51 -5.28
CA THR A 974 -17.36 -10.18 -5.84
C THR A 974 -16.40 -9.83 -6.97
N LEU A 975 -15.55 -10.78 -7.39
CA LEU A 975 -14.66 -10.58 -8.53
C LEU A 975 -15.49 -10.52 -9.80
N ALA A 976 -15.39 -9.40 -10.52
CA ALA A 976 -15.96 -9.26 -11.84
C ALA A 976 -15.10 -10.02 -12.87
N ASP A 977 -15.08 -11.34 -12.78
CA ASP A 977 -14.50 -12.15 -13.85
C ASP A 977 -15.50 -12.19 -15.00
N ARG A 978 -15.13 -11.58 -16.12
CA ARG A 978 -15.97 -11.57 -17.30
C ARG A 978 -15.87 -12.89 -18.07
N ARG A 979 -14.74 -13.63 -17.96
CA ARG A 979 -14.33 -14.55 -19.05
C ARG A 979 -13.38 -15.70 -18.66
N SER A 980 -12.99 -15.86 -17.39
CA SER A 980 -12.14 -16.98 -16.95
C SER A 980 -12.87 -17.93 -15.99
N SER A 981 -12.45 -19.18 -16.00
CA SER A 981 -12.85 -20.17 -14.98
C SER A 981 -12.05 -20.00 -13.68
N GLY A 982 -11.16 -19.00 -13.64
CA GLY A 982 -10.12 -18.80 -12.65
C GLY A 982 -10.55 -17.92 -11.50
N SER A 983 -10.04 -18.23 -10.31
CA SER A 983 -10.21 -17.46 -9.08
C SER A 983 -9.35 -16.18 -9.04
N HIS A 984 -8.82 -15.69 -10.17
CA HIS A 984 -7.77 -14.67 -10.22
C HIS A 984 -8.09 -13.53 -11.19
N TYR A 985 -7.83 -12.29 -10.75
CA TYR A 985 -7.88 -11.11 -11.61
C TYR A 985 -6.77 -11.15 -12.68
N TRP A 986 -7.00 -10.53 -13.85
CA TRP A 986 -6.10 -10.62 -15.01
C TRP A 986 -4.66 -10.15 -14.74
N ILE A 987 -4.46 -9.19 -13.83
CA ILE A 987 -3.13 -8.72 -13.42
C ILE A 987 -2.36 -9.81 -12.67
N ASP A 988 -3.06 -10.65 -11.91
CA ASP A 988 -2.46 -11.73 -11.13
C ASP A 988 -2.33 -13.03 -11.92
N SER A 989 -3.26 -13.32 -12.84
CA SER A 989 -3.18 -14.49 -13.73
C SER A 989 -2.29 -14.26 -14.97
N GLY A 990 -2.10 -13.00 -15.37
CA GLY A 990 -1.47 -12.61 -16.63
C GLY A 990 -2.28 -12.94 -17.88
N SER A 991 -3.52 -13.42 -17.73
CA SER A 991 -4.37 -13.83 -18.84
C SER A 991 -5.08 -12.62 -19.44
N VAL A 992 -4.55 -12.14 -20.56
CA VAL A 992 -5.03 -10.93 -21.25
C VAL A 992 -5.59 -11.21 -22.65
N TYR A 993 -5.33 -12.39 -23.21
CA TYR A 993 -5.78 -12.78 -24.55
C TYR A 993 -7.07 -13.61 -24.47
N LEU A 994 -8.11 -13.14 -25.15
CA LEU A 994 -9.41 -13.82 -25.25
C LEU A 994 -9.51 -14.52 -26.60
N LYS A 995 -10.10 -15.71 -26.63
CA LYS A 995 -10.43 -16.41 -27.87
C LYS A 995 -11.65 -15.82 -28.56
#